data_AF-A0A8H4RVA9-F1
#
_entry.id   AF-A0A8H4RVA9-F1
#
_cell.length_a   1.000
_cell.length_b   1.000
_cell.length_c   1.000
_cell.angle_alpha   90.00
_cell.angle_beta   90.00
_cell.angle_gamma   90.00
#
_symmetry.space_group_name_H-M   'P 1'
#
loop_
_entity.id
_entity.type
_entity.pdbx_description
1 polymer ?
#
loop_
_entity_poly.entity_id
_entity_poly.type
_entity_poly.pdbx_seq_one_letter_code
_entity_poly.pdbx_strand_id
1 'polypeptide(L)'
;MENFLKKIEINCDMGEGFGKWKMGPDEELMKYIDVANIACGFHAGDPSLMVKTVRLAKQHGVKAGAHPGLQDLFGFGRRQMVINPADMFAMILYQVGSLKAMLDYENVPLNHIKPHGELFHYMQRDLTICRAVLEACVLFKVPVYGAKGADDEKKICEELGIVYIEEAYVDVLYTKDRKLVPIAPDKMVKTEDIYKKTLSIGRTDATVNENGESLKLGFDGAAFSICVHSDMPTALENVKGETLGSKFVMELHPLDPLSPQEISIAAEIPKDAFPQNQTLFWAITLAEPPKALLVPYLQAEKASVPREAPPRISFIQYYLDHASNSIKRKSTSRRMKYLLERVNYRYCKVHLTLPFFSSLAALSEASFSLGETRDTVYEILRNPPLSLYLGKFFRWYEKSINFSTGNNSVLEYDTCGDTYTEIIFPGITDNPTYLVTGIDYSPITKDIYISADARAAFYTNGLNLTGPNMLIRYSPSTQSIIYSSDMSAILLEIYNETGKLVGGFQDQAEDLEGNAYYMVTWGNLLVKVTPGGEASKYYLPPLSELNTTAPGFGGLFALGNMLVVSDAISASFVIFDLTSPTGLPKFVKPSKVPSGYSPLLCDSLYAPEKYAGTVALCADDWVDGIGAVVVYRSSDEWKSAEYVGMVFNDRVKFPGSTATATFEVGEGIFTSQAYLPDAAGVVPIVLSFPFVDISTQIDALILQ
;
A
#
# COMPACT_ATOMS: atom_id res chain seq x y z
N MET A 1 14.01 -26.52 -16.97
CA MET A 1 14.13 -25.19 -17.61
C MET A 1 12.75 -24.58 -17.58
N GLU A 2 12.56 -23.53 -16.79
CA GLU A 2 11.29 -22.79 -16.79
C GLU A 2 11.16 -22.08 -18.14
N ASN A 3 10.47 -22.71 -19.08
CA ASN A 3 10.10 -22.11 -20.36
C ASN A 3 9.02 -21.05 -20.06
N PHE A 4 9.32 -19.77 -20.21
CA PHE A 4 8.27 -18.74 -20.11
C PHE A 4 7.70 -18.48 -21.51
N LEU A 5 6.37 -18.34 -21.64
CA LEU A 5 5.56 -17.18 -21.23
C LEU A 5 4.24 -17.51 -20.48
N LYS A 6 3.78 -16.65 -19.53
CA LYS A 6 2.46 -16.83 -18.86
C LYS A 6 1.26 -16.09 -19.51
N LYS A 7 1.47 -15.10 -20.39
CA LYS A 7 0.48 -14.65 -21.40
C LYS A 7 1.12 -13.83 -22.54
N ILE A 8 1.90 -12.77 -22.25
CA ILE A 8 2.61 -11.91 -23.20
C ILE A 8 3.95 -11.46 -22.58
N GLU A 9 5.03 -11.31 -23.37
CA GLU A 9 6.29 -10.61 -22.99
C GLU A 9 6.68 -9.59 -24.06
N ILE A 10 7.59 -8.69 -23.72
CA ILE A 10 8.19 -7.72 -24.62
C ILE A 10 9.68 -8.06 -24.82
N ASN A 11 10.08 -8.27 -26.07
CA ASN A 11 11.47 -8.43 -26.46
C ASN A 11 11.96 -7.26 -27.32
N CYS A 12 13.26 -6.97 -27.24
CA CYS A 12 13.90 -5.92 -28.01
C CYS A 12 15.31 -6.32 -28.44
N ASP A 13 15.70 -5.90 -29.64
CA ASP A 13 17.04 -6.11 -30.20
C ASP A 13 18.00 -5.12 -29.56
N MET A 14 19.11 -5.58 -28.97
CA MET A 14 19.98 -4.79 -28.09
C MET A 14 21.46 -5.00 -28.43
N GLY A 15 22.31 -4.06 -28.01
CA GLY A 15 23.74 -4.13 -28.26
C GLY A 15 24.10 -3.93 -29.73
N GLU A 16 23.27 -3.21 -30.50
CA GLU A 16 23.42 -3.07 -31.94
C GLU A 16 24.35 -1.92 -32.36
N GLY A 17 25.07 -1.33 -31.41
CA GLY A 17 26.20 -0.44 -31.70
C GLY A 17 27.42 -1.20 -32.24
N PHE A 18 28.46 -0.48 -32.65
CA PHE A 18 29.73 -1.08 -33.04
C PHE A 18 30.89 -0.09 -32.87
N GLY A 19 31.87 -0.42 -32.03
CA GLY A 19 33.02 0.43 -31.74
C GLY A 19 32.59 1.79 -31.17
N LYS A 20 32.73 2.86 -31.96
CA LYS A 20 32.31 4.21 -31.55
C LYS A 20 30.87 4.53 -31.95
N TRP A 21 30.26 3.75 -32.84
CA TRP A 21 28.89 3.97 -33.29
C TRP A 21 27.93 3.40 -32.26
N LYS A 22 26.96 4.22 -31.85
CA LYS A 22 25.88 3.82 -30.97
C LYS A 22 24.63 3.58 -31.83
N MET A 23 23.86 2.56 -31.47
CA MET A 23 22.54 2.27 -32.03
C MET A 23 21.62 1.98 -30.87
N GLY A 24 20.41 2.55 -30.91
CA GLY A 24 19.42 2.41 -29.85
C GLY A 24 19.81 3.09 -28.53
N PRO A 25 18.83 3.50 -27.72
CA PRO A 25 19.04 3.90 -26.34
C PRO A 25 19.00 2.66 -25.42
N ASP A 26 19.97 1.75 -25.55
CA ASP A 26 20.00 0.45 -24.86
C ASP A 26 19.83 0.57 -23.34
N GLU A 27 20.52 1.52 -22.71
CA GLU A 27 20.43 1.76 -21.26
C GLU A 27 19.02 2.18 -20.81
N GLU A 28 18.30 2.91 -21.65
CA GLU A 28 16.93 3.33 -21.41
C GLU A 28 15.93 2.22 -21.71
N LEU A 29 16.12 1.49 -22.81
CA LEU A 29 15.23 0.41 -23.26
C LEU A 29 15.24 -0.79 -22.30
N MET A 30 16.39 -1.14 -21.71
CA MET A 30 16.51 -2.29 -20.81
C MET A 30 15.57 -2.24 -19.59
N LYS A 31 15.06 -1.05 -19.24
CA LYS A 31 14.14 -0.85 -18.11
C LYS A 31 12.70 -1.29 -18.39
N TYR A 32 12.35 -1.50 -19.67
CA TYR A 32 10.97 -1.69 -20.13
C TYR A 32 10.73 -3.03 -20.82
N ILE A 33 11.75 -3.86 -20.95
CA ILE A 33 11.69 -5.13 -21.70
C ILE A 33 11.87 -6.31 -20.77
N ASP A 34 11.30 -7.46 -21.14
CA ASP A 34 11.48 -8.72 -20.42
C ASP A 34 12.69 -9.50 -20.93
N VAL A 35 12.99 -9.32 -22.23
CA VAL A 35 13.92 -10.13 -23.00
C VAL A 35 14.75 -9.26 -23.94
N ALA A 36 16.08 -9.42 -23.92
CA ALA A 36 17.02 -8.73 -24.77
C ALA A 36 17.66 -9.69 -25.79
N ASN A 37 17.53 -9.38 -27.07
CA ASN A 37 18.17 -10.08 -28.18
C ASN A 37 19.51 -9.39 -28.47
N ILE A 38 20.62 -9.93 -27.98
CA ILE A 38 21.92 -9.26 -28.03
C ILE A 38 22.67 -9.58 -29.33
N ALA A 39 23.06 -8.55 -30.09
CA ALA A 39 23.82 -8.70 -31.32
C ALA A 39 25.18 -9.40 -31.10
N CYS A 40 25.61 -10.19 -32.09
CA CYS A 40 26.70 -11.17 -31.95
C CYS A 40 27.93 -10.93 -32.84
N GLY A 41 28.13 -9.70 -33.33
CA GLY A 41 29.35 -9.26 -34.04
C GLY A 41 29.33 -9.32 -35.55
N PHE A 42 28.26 -9.78 -36.17
CA PHE A 42 28.17 -9.90 -37.63
C PHE A 42 27.39 -8.75 -38.26
N HIS A 43 26.13 -8.56 -37.85
CA HIS A 43 25.33 -7.41 -38.29
C HIS A 43 25.58 -6.17 -37.43
N ALA A 44 25.87 -6.38 -36.15
CA ALA A 44 26.19 -5.36 -35.15
C ALA A 44 26.82 -6.01 -33.89
N GLY A 45 27.20 -5.20 -32.89
CA GLY A 45 27.65 -5.65 -31.57
C GLY A 45 29.12 -6.08 -31.51
N ASP A 46 30.02 -5.22 -31.04
CA ASP A 46 31.41 -5.63 -30.80
C ASP A 46 31.59 -6.37 -29.45
N PRO A 47 32.72 -7.08 -29.22
CA PRO A 47 32.91 -7.88 -28.01
C PRO A 47 32.80 -7.09 -26.69
N SER A 48 33.23 -5.82 -26.69
CA SER A 48 33.14 -5.00 -25.48
C SER A 48 31.69 -4.58 -25.21
N LEU A 49 30.95 -4.27 -26.28
CA LEU A 49 29.54 -3.94 -26.19
C LEU A 49 28.71 -5.15 -25.76
N MET A 50 28.96 -6.34 -26.29
CA MET A 50 28.27 -7.57 -25.88
C MET A 50 28.38 -7.81 -24.36
N VAL A 51 29.59 -7.73 -23.78
CA VAL A 51 29.79 -7.85 -22.32
C VAL A 51 29.03 -6.76 -21.57
N LYS A 52 29.07 -5.53 -22.07
CA LYS A 52 28.34 -4.40 -21.46
C LYS A 52 26.83 -4.63 -21.47
N THR A 53 26.26 -5.09 -22.58
CA THR A 53 24.83 -5.36 -22.74
C THR A 53 24.40 -6.54 -21.87
N VAL A 54 25.24 -7.58 -21.73
CA VAL A 54 24.99 -8.69 -20.79
C VAL A 54 24.95 -8.20 -19.33
N ARG A 55 25.91 -7.36 -18.92
CA ARG A 55 25.90 -6.77 -17.57
C ARG A 55 24.67 -5.91 -17.33
N LEU A 56 24.27 -5.14 -18.35
CA LEU A 56 23.08 -4.31 -18.30
C LEU A 56 21.82 -5.18 -18.14
N ALA A 57 21.69 -6.25 -18.92
CA ALA A 57 20.58 -7.20 -18.78
C ALA A 57 20.55 -7.82 -17.37
N LYS A 58 21.71 -8.26 -16.86
CA LYS A 58 21.84 -8.81 -15.49
C LYS A 58 21.42 -7.81 -14.42
N GLN A 59 21.86 -6.55 -14.53
CA GLN A 59 21.53 -5.49 -13.59
C GLN A 59 20.01 -5.25 -13.50
N HIS A 60 19.30 -5.40 -14.61
CA HIS A 60 17.86 -5.16 -14.72
C HIS A 60 17.01 -6.43 -14.58
N GLY A 61 17.63 -7.60 -14.39
CA GLY A 61 16.90 -8.88 -14.36
C GLY A 61 16.29 -9.28 -15.71
N VAL A 62 16.76 -8.68 -16.80
CA VAL A 62 16.32 -8.96 -18.17
C VAL A 62 17.00 -10.23 -18.68
N LYS A 63 16.23 -11.09 -19.34
CA LYS A 63 16.77 -12.32 -19.94
C LYS A 63 17.58 -12.00 -21.19
N ALA A 64 18.75 -12.61 -21.33
CA ALA A 64 19.64 -12.35 -22.45
C ALA A 64 19.67 -13.54 -23.42
N GLY A 65 19.39 -13.27 -24.69
CA GLY A 65 19.52 -14.24 -25.79
C GLY A 65 20.40 -13.74 -26.91
N ALA A 66 20.73 -14.65 -27.82
CA ALA A 66 21.56 -14.34 -28.98
C ALA A 66 20.71 -13.79 -30.11
N HIS A 67 21.18 -12.71 -30.74
CA HIS A 67 20.60 -12.13 -31.94
C HIS A 67 21.54 -12.29 -33.14
N PRO A 68 21.69 -13.53 -33.67
CA PRO A 68 22.59 -13.77 -34.80
C PRO A 68 22.02 -13.18 -36.09
N GLY A 69 22.89 -12.56 -36.89
CA GLY A 69 22.55 -11.97 -38.19
C GLY A 69 23.48 -12.44 -39.31
N LEU A 70 23.21 -11.95 -40.52
CA LEU A 70 24.12 -12.13 -41.65
C LEU A 70 25.42 -11.35 -41.40
N GLN A 71 26.53 -11.83 -41.97
CA GLN A 71 27.84 -11.15 -41.88
C GLN A 71 27.89 -9.91 -42.78
N ASP A 72 27.07 -8.93 -42.43
CA ASP A 72 26.87 -7.70 -43.16
C ASP A 72 26.77 -6.52 -42.21
N LEU A 73 27.90 -6.12 -41.64
CA LEU A 73 27.97 -4.96 -40.76
C LEU A 73 27.55 -3.66 -41.48
N PHE A 74 27.86 -3.53 -42.77
CA PHE A 74 27.56 -2.32 -43.53
C PHE A 74 26.06 -2.15 -43.82
N GLY A 75 25.39 -3.25 -44.16
CA GLY A 75 23.94 -3.27 -44.38
C GLY A 75 23.14 -3.61 -43.12
N PHE A 76 23.80 -3.65 -41.95
CA PHE A 76 23.17 -4.00 -40.67
C PHE A 76 22.44 -5.34 -40.72
N GLY A 77 22.93 -6.32 -41.49
CA GLY A 77 22.29 -7.63 -41.65
C GLY A 77 20.93 -7.59 -42.37
N ARG A 78 20.54 -6.49 -43.00
CA ARG A 78 19.24 -6.30 -43.68
C ARG A 78 19.30 -6.49 -45.20
N ARG A 79 20.43 -6.95 -45.76
CA ARG A 79 20.60 -7.19 -47.21
C ARG A 79 20.68 -8.67 -47.52
N GLN A 80 20.13 -9.03 -48.68
CA GLN A 80 20.23 -10.40 -49.18
C GLN A 80 21.68 -10.78 -49.45
N MET A 81 22.06 -11.95 -48.93
CA MET A 81 23.33 -12.61 -49.20
C MET A 81 23.04 -14.06 -49.53
N VAL A 82 23.58 -14.56 -50.65
CA VAL A 82 23.53 -15.99 -50.96
C VAL A 82 24.64 -16.68 -50.18
N ILE A 83 24.27 -17.58 -49.28
CA ILE A 83 25.20 -18.26 -48.37
C ILE A 83 24.97 -19.77 -48.49
N ASN A 84 26.05 -20.56 -48.46
CA ASN A 84 25.92 -22.02 -48.43
C ASN A 84 25.33 -22.46 -47.07
N PRO A 85 24.40 -23.44 -47.02
CA PRO A 85 23.82 -23.90 -45.75
C PRO A 85 24.86 -24.34 -44.70
N ALA A 86 25.98 -24.96 -45.12
CA ALA A 86 27.04 -25.36 -44.19
C ALA A 86 27.76 -24.14 -43.57
N ASP A 87 27.98 -23.09 -44.37
CA ASP A 87 28.54 -21.83 -43.88
C ASP A 87 27.54 -21.14 -42.94
N MET A 88 26.24 -21.13 -43.28
CA MET A 88 25.20 -20.59 -42.42
C MET A 88 25.18 -21.26 -41.04
N PHE A 89 25.20 -22.60 -40.99
CA PHE A 89 25.31 -23.35 -39.75
C PHE A 89 26.50 -22.88 -38.90
N ALA A 90 27.69 -22.79 -39.52
CA ALA A 90 28.92 -22.39 -38.83
C ALA A 90 28.85 -20.93 -38.34
N MET A 91 28.24 -20.03 -39.12
CA MET A 91 28.04 -18.63 -38.76
C MET A 91 27.12 -18.47 -37.53
N ILE A 92 26.04 -19.25 -37.44
CA ILE A 92 25.16 -19.25 -36.27
C ILE A 92 25.88 -19.81 -35.05
N LEU A 93 26.57 -20.95 -35.19
CA LEU A 93 27.33 -21.56 -34.10
C LEU A 93 28.39 -20.59 -33.55
N TYR A 94 29.11 -19.89 -34.43
CA TYR A 94 30.10 -18.89 -34.05
C TYR A 94 29.49 -17.74 -33.25
N GLN A 95 28.39 -17.15 -33.75
CA GLN A 95 27.73 -16.00 -33.15
C GLN A 95 27.11 -16.33 -31.78
N VAL A 96 26.35 -17.43 -31.70
CA VAL A 96 25.72 -17.82 -30.44
C VAL A 96 26.77 -18.29 -29.43
N GLY A 97 27.81 -18.99 -29.89
CA GLY A 97 28.94 -19.42 -29.05
C GLY A 97 29.73 -18.24 -28.48
N SER A 98 29.95 -17.18 -29.25
CA SER A 98 30.67 -15.99 -28.79
C SER A 98 29.91 -15.27 -27.67
N LEU A 99 28.60 -15.06 -27.84
CA LEU A 99 27.76 -14.48 -26.79
C LEU A 99 27.67 -15.40 -25.56
N LYS A 100 27.52 -16.72 -25.78
CA LYS A 100 27.46 -17.71 -24.68
C LYS A 100 28.67 -17.62 -23.76
N ALA A 101 29.87 -17.46 -24.31
CA ALA A 101 31.08 -17.30 -23.50
C ALA A 101 31.05 -16.04 -22.62
N MET A 102 30.50 -14.93 -23.13
CA MET A 102 30.37 -13.67 -22.38
C MET A 102 29.28 -13.75 -21.31
N LEU A 103 28.17 -14.41 -21.64
CA LEU A 103 27.10 -14.75 -20.70
C LEU A 103 27.62 -15.60 -19.53
N ASP A 104 28.39 -16.64 -19.82
CA ASP A 104 29.00 -17.51 -18.81
C ASP A 104 29.98 -16.75 -17.91
N TYR A 105 30.81 -15.88 -18.49
CA TYR A 105 31.72 -15.03 -17.72
C TYR A 105 30.98 -14.15 -16.70
N GLU A 106 29.82 -13.60 -17.08
CA GLU A 106 28.98 -12.79 -16.20
C GLU A 106 27.99 -13.62 -15.35
N ASN A 107 28.04 -14.95 -15.42
CA ASN A 107 27.09 -15.86 -14.76
C ASN A 107 25.61 -15.57 -15.12
N VAL A 108 25.36 -15.31 -16.40
CA VAL A 108 24.01 -15.14 -16.96
C VAL A 108 23.72 -16.33 -17.87
N PRO A 109 22.60 -17.04 -17.73
CA PRO A 109 22.27 -18.12 -18.65
C PRO A 109 21.87 -17.56 -20.02
N LEU A 110 22.29 -18.21 -21.10
CA LEU A 110 21.68 -18.00 -22.41
C LEU A 110 20.21 -18.40 -22.34
N ASN A 111 19.33 -17.49 -22.70
CA ASN A 111 17.89 -17.68 -22.56
C ASN A 111 17.21 -18.17 -23.84
N HIS A 112 17.56 -17.61 -24.99
CA HIS A 112 16.92 -17.90 -26.29
C HIS A 112 17.84 -17.50 -27.46
N ILE A 113 17.40 -17.79 -28.68
CA ILE A 113 18.03 -17.34 -29.94
C ILE A 113 16.95 -16.73 -30.83
N LYS A 114 17.21 -15.53 -31.39
CA LYS A 114 16.32 -14.83 -32.32
C LYS A 114 17.09 -14.38 -33.56
N PRO A 115 16.85 -14.92 -34.76
CA PRO A 115 17.51 -14.46 -35.99
C PRO A 115 17.22 -12.97 -36.31
N HIS A 116 18.24 -12.23 -36.75
CA HIS A 116 18.16 -10.81 -37.08
C HIS A 116 17.85 -10.53 -38.56
N GLY A 117 17.05 -9.50 -38.84
CA GLY A 117 17.01 -8.82 -40.13
C GLY A 117 16.70 -9.73 -41.32
N GLU A 118 17.54 -9.69 -42.37
CA GLU A 118 17.31 -10.53 -43.56
C GLU A 118 17.48 -12.03 -43.27
N LEU A 119 18.24 -12.43 -42.24
CA LEU A 119 18.34 -13.86 -41.88
C LEU A 119 16.95 -14.42 -41.55
N PHE A 120 16.15 -13.64 -40.82
CA PHE A 120 14.76 -13.97 -40.49
C PHE A 120 13.93 -14.23 -41.75
N HIS A 121 14.00 -13.34 -42.74
CA HIS A 121 13.28 -13.50 -44.01
C HIS A 121 13.87 -14.60 -44.90
N TYR A 122 15.17 -14.87 -44.78
CA TYR A 122 15.84 -15.90 -45.54
C TYR A 122 15.40 -17.30 -45.08
N MET A 123 15.26 -17.51 -43.77
CA MET A 123 14.71 -18.76 -43.22
C MET A 123 13.29 -19.05 -43.74
N GLN A 124 12.43 -18.03 -43.84
CA GLN A 124 11.08 -18.18 -44.38
C GLN A 124 11.04 -18.47 -45.89
N ARG A 125 12.10 -18.10 -46.63
CA ARG A 125 12.17 -18.24 -48.09
C ARG A 125 12.90 -19.50 -48.52
N ASP A 126 13.84 -19.99 -47.71
CA ASP A 126 14.70 -21.13 -48.02
C ASP A 126 14.78 -22.09 -46.84
N LEU A 127 14.08 -23.21 -46.94
CA LEU A 127 14.01 -24.23 -45.89
C LEU A 127 15.35 -24.92 -45.65
N THR A 128 16.28 -24.92 -46.61
CA THR A 128 17.62 -25.48 -46.40
C THR A 128 18.45 -24.58 -45.48
N ILE A 129 18.31 -23.27 -45.63
CA ILE A 129 18.89 -22.28 -44.73
C ILE A 129 18.22 -22.31 -43.36
N CYS A 130 16.88 -22.37 -43.32
CA CYS A 130 16.13 -22.53 -42.07
C CYS A 130 16.63 -23.73 -41.25
N ARG A 131 16.73 -24.89 -41.88
CA ARG A 131 17.23 -26.10 -41.21
C ARG A 131 18.67 -25.94 -40.72
N ALA A 132 19.57 -25.37 -41.53
CA ALA A 132 20.94 -25.14 -41.11
C ALA A 132 21.06 -24.22 -39.89
N VAL A 133 20.25 -23.15 -39.83
CA VAL A 133 20.18 -22.26 -38.66
C VAL A 133 19.68 -23.02 -37.43
N LEU A 134 18.57 -23.74 -37.56
CA LEU A 134 17.94 -24.43 -36.43
C LEU A 134 18.78 -25.62 -35.93
N GLU A 135 19.46 -26.35 -36.82
CA GLU A 135 20.41 -27.41 -36.45
C GLU A 135 21.57 -26.85 -35.62
N ALA A 136 22.07 -25.65 -35.93
CA ALA A 136 23.09 -24.99 -35.12
C ALA A 136 22.56 -24.60 -33.72
N CYS A 137 21.27 -24.24 -33.62
CA CYS A 137 20.62 -23.89 -32.36
C CYS A 137 20.46 -25.07 -31.39
N VAL A 138 20.35 -26.32 -31.89
CA VAL A 138 20.13 -27.54 -31.08
C VAL A 138 21.14 -27.66 -29.93
N LEU A 139 22.41 -27.34 -30.18
CA LEU A 139 23.49 -27.44 -29.20
C LEU A 139 23.21 -26.65 -27.91
N PHE A 140 22.55 -25.50 -28.04
CA PHE A 140 22.40 -24.54 -26.96
C PHE A 140 21.22 -24.84 -26.03
N LYS A 141 20.30 -25.72 -26.46
CA LYS A 141 19.15 -26.19 -25.65
C LYS A 141 18.27 -25.06 -25.11
N VAL A 142 18.09 -24.01 -25.91
CA VAL A 142 17.23 -22.87 -25.61
C VAL A 142 16.17 -22.68 -26.70
N PRO A 143 15.03 -22.01 -26.41
CA PRO A 143 14.03 -21.71 -27.41
C PRO A 143 14.55 -20.81 -28.54
N VAL A 144 13.87 -20.89 -29.70
CA VAL A 144 14.09 -20.01 -30.85
C VAL A 144 12.84 -19.15 -31.06
N TYR A 145 13.05 -17.85 -31.28
CA TYR A 145 11.99 -16.88 -31.57
C TYR A 145 11.79 -16.75 -33.08
N GLY A 146 10.55 -16.60 -33.51
CA GLY A 146 10.21 -16.33 -34.90
C GLY A 146 8.78 -15.86 -35.12
N ALA A 147 8.45 -15.46 -36.35
CA ALA A 147 7.15 -14.85 -36.65
C ALA A 147 6.00 -15.85 -36.46
N LYS A 148 4.83 -15.31 -36.05
CA LYS A 148 3.57 -16.03 -36.16
C LYS A 148 3.26 -16.38 -37.62
N GLY A 149 2.92 -17.64 -37.87
CA GLY A 149 2.56 -18.15 -39.21
C GLY A 149 3.74 -18.64 -40.04
N ALA A 150 4.96 -18.68 -39.47
CA ALA A 150 6.10 -19.38 -40.06
C ALA A 150 6.02 -20.90 -39.76
N ASP A 151 5.01 -21.56 -40.31
CA ASP A 151 4.67 -22.95 -39.98
C ASP A 151 5.81 -23.94 -40.29
N ASP A 152 6.59 -23.68 -41.34
CA ASP A 152 7.74 -24.52 -41.70
C ASP A 152 8.87 -24.43 -40.66
N GLU A 153 9.17 -23.22 -40.15
CA GLU A 153 10.18 -23.01 -39.11
C GLU A 153 9.79 -23.72 -37.82
N LYS A 154 8.52 -23.57 -37.42
CA LYS A 154 7.94 -24.24 -36.27
C LYS A 154 8.01 -25.77 -36.40
N LYS A 155 7.65 -26.30 -37.56
CA LYS A 155 7.73 -27.74 -37.84
C LYS A 155 9.16 -28.27 -37.76
N ILE A 156 10.14 -27.54 -38.31
CA ILE A 156 11.55 -27.95 -38.21
C ILE A 156 12.03 -27.87 -36.75
N CYS A 157 11.60 -26.88 -35.97
CA CYS A 157 11.88 -26.83 -34.53
C CYS A 157 11.32 -28.06 -33.80
N GLU A 158 10.08 -28.45 -34.09
CA GLU A 158 9.44 -29.65 -33.52
C GLU A 158 10.23 -30.93 -33.88
N GLU A 159 10.65 -31.09 -35.14
CA GLU A 159 11.48 -32.21 -35.59
C GLU A 159 12.84 -32.28 -34.87
N LEU A 160 13.43 -31.12 -34.54
CA LEU A 160 14.72 -31.00 -33.86
C LEU A 160 14.61 -30.95 -32.33
N GLY A 161 13.39 -30.98 -31.77
CA GLY A 161 13.14 -30.88 -30.33
C GLY A 161 13.44 -29.51 -29.72
N ILE A 162 13.33 -28.44 -30.52
CA ILE A 162 13.51 -27.04 -30.11
C ILE A 162 12.14 -26.42 -29.84
N VAL A 163 12.02 -25.65 -28.76
CA VAL A 163 10.80 -24.85 -28.49
C VAL A 163 10.80 -23.62 -29.40
N TYR A 164 9.73 -23.44 -30.17
CA TYR A 164 9.52 -22.27 -31.00
C TYR A 164 8.59 -21.27 -30.31
N ILE A 165 9.04 -20.03 -30.14
CA ILE A 165 8.29 -18.93 -29.53
C ILE A 165 7.83 -17.99 -30.65
N GLU A 166 6.50 -17.85 -30.78
CA GLU A 166 5.88 -17.01 -31.81
C GLU A 166 5.88 -15.54 -31.39
N GLU A 167 6.25 -14.66 -32.33
CA GLU A 167 6.31 -13.21 -32.14
C GLU A 167 5.18 -12.47 -32.85
N ALA A 168 4.74 -11.38 -32.23
CA ALA A 168 3.94 -10.32 -32.81
C ALA A 168 4.77 -9.04 -32.95
N TYR A 169 4.73 -8.44 -34.13
CA TYR A 169 5.41 -7.19 -34.45
C TYR A 169 4.41 -6.05 -34.44
N VAL A 170 4.70 -5.04 -33.62
CA VAL A 170 3.79 -3.90 -33.39
C VAL A 170 4.24 -2.66 -34.15
N ASP A 171 5.52 -2.58 -34.51
CA ASP A 171 6.19 -1.48 -35.20
C ASP A 171 6.44 -1.74 -36.69
N VAL A 172 6.01 -2.90 -37.19
CA VAL A 172 6.07 -3.31 -38.61
C VAL A 172 4.66 -3.54 -39.14
N LEU A 173 4.38 -3.20 -40.40
CA LEU A 173 3.09 -3.49 -41.04
C LEU A 173 2.95 -4.97 -41.42
N TYR A 174 1.72 -5.47 -41.44
CA TYR A 174 1.40 -6.81 -41.95
C TYR A 174 0.77 -6.72 -43.35
N THR A 175 1.10 -7.65 -44.23
CA THR A 175 0.28 -7.89 -45.43
C THR A 175 -1.03 -8.58 -45.06
N LYS A 176 -1.99 -8.64 -46.00
CA LYS A 176 -3.23 -9.42 -45.81
C LYS A 176 -2.99 -10.91 -45.52
N ASP A 177 -1.84 -11.42 -45.93
CA ASP A 177 -1.42 -12.81 -45.72
C ASP A 177 -0.62 -13.00 -44.42
N ARG A 178 -0.64 -12.01 -43.51
CA ARG A 178 0.07 -11.98 -42.21
C ARG A 178 1.60 -11.96 -42.31
N LYS A 179 2.16 -11.59 -43.46
CA LYS A 179 3.62 -11.43 -43.61
C LYS A 179 4.06 -10.04 -43.16
N LEU A 180 5.27 -9.94 -42.64
CA LEU A 180 5.87 -8.65 -42.27
C LEU A 180 6.29 -7.89 -43.52
N VAL A 181 5.92 -6.61 -43.58
CA VAL A 181 6.34 -5.72 -44.66
C VAL A 181 7.70 -5.12 -44.30
N PRO A 182 8.71 -5.19 -45.17
CA PRO A 182 10.02 -4.59 -44.90
C PRO A 182 9.90 -3.11 -44.52
N ILE A 183 10.64 -2.71 -43.48
CA ILE A 183 10.63 -1.34 -42.97
C ILE A 183 11.32 -0.43 -44.00
N ALA A 184 10.56 0.51 -44.55
CA ALA A 184 11.04 1.61 -45.37
C ALA A 184 10.55 2.93 -44.74
N PRO A 185 11.21 4.08 -45.00
CA PRO A 185 10.85 5.36 -44.36
C PRO A 185 9.38 5.76 -44.50
N ASP A 186 8.75 5.43 -45.62
CA ASP A 186 7.32 5.67 -45.91
C ASP A 186 6.37 4.61 -45.31
N LYS A 187 6.92 3.51 -44.79
CA LYS A 187 6.20 2.38 -44.20
C LYS A 187 6.40 2.24 -42.69
N MET A 188 7.07 3.20 -42.06
CA MET A 188 7.23 3.23 -40.61
C MET A 188 5.86 3.40 -39.93
N VAL A 189 5.55 2.50 -39.00
CA VAL A 189 4.35 2.61 -38.17
C VAL A 189 4.57 3.75 -37.19
N LYS A 190 3.60 4.66 -37.10
CA LYS A 190 3.65 5.77 -36.14
C LYS A 190 3.54 5.20 -34.73
N THR A 191 4.26 5.78 -33.77
CA THR A 191 4.22 5.38 -32.36
C THR A 191 2.79 5.22 -31.81
N GLU A 192 1.89 6.11 -32.23
CA GLU A 192 0.48 6.10 -31.85
C GLU A 192 -0.26 4.82 -32.30
N ASP A 193 0.06 4.35 -33.50
CA ASP A 193 -0.56 3.15 -34.08
C ASP A 193 0.07 1.88 -33.50
N ILE A 194 1.35 1.93 -33.10
CA ILE A 194 2.05 0.84 -32.39
C ILE A 194 1.32 0.51 -31.09
N TYR A 195 0.99 1.50 -30.26
CA TYR A 195 0.29 1.28 -29.00
C TYR A 195 -1.10 0.63 -29.19
N LYS A 196 -1.90 1.17 -30.12
CA LYS A 196 -3.23 0.60 -30.44
C LYS A 196 -3.11 -0.83 -30.95
N LYS A 197 -2.11 -1.07 -31.79
CA LYS A 197 -1.81 -2.39 -32.35
C LYS A 197 -1.41 -3.37 -31.25
N THR A 198 -0.55 -2.98 -30.32
CA THR A 198 -0.20 -3.77 -29.13
C THR A 198 -1.43 -4.18 -28.32
N LEU A 199 -2.31 -3.21 -27.98
CA LEU A 199 -3.53 -3.49 -27.22
C LEU A 199 -4.50 -4.40 -27.98
N SER A 200 -4.70 -4.16 -29.26
CA SER A 200 -5.59 -4.94 -30.12
C SER A 200 -5.09 -6.40 -30.24
N ILE A 201 -3.79 -6.59 -30.46
CA ILE A 201 -3.19 -7.92 -30.51
C ILE A 201 -3.32 -8.62 -29.15
N GLY A 202 -3.00 -7.94 -28.04
CA GLY A 202 -3.04 -8.52 -26.70
C GLY A 202 -4.44 -8.83 -26.16
N ARG A 203 -5.47 -8.07 -26.57
CA ARG A 203 -6.85 -8.22 -26.07
C ARG A 203 -7.70 -9.11 -26.97
N THR A 204 -7.59 -8.97 -28.29
CA THR A 204 -8.52 -9.58 -29.26
C THR A 204 -7.83 -10.39 -30.36
N ASP A 205 -6.50 -10.58 -30.30
CA ASP A 205 -5.73 -11.29 -31.33
C ASP A 205 -5.91 -10.67 -32.73
N ALA A 206 -6.12 -9.36 -32.78
CA ALA A 206 -6.45 -8.64 -34.01
C ALA A 206 -5.54 -7.42 -34.23
N THR A 207 -5.32 -7.08 -35.49
CA THR A 207 -4.63 -5.87 -35.94
C THR A 207 -5.21 -5.41 -37.29
N VAL A 208 -4.53 -4.47 -37.97
CA VAL A 208 -4.83 -4.09 -39.35
C VAL A 208 -3.67 -4.43 -40.26
N ASN A 209 -3.99 -4.79 -41.50
CA ASN A 209 -2.99 -4.96 -42.55
C ASN A 209 -2.54 -3.60 -43.14
N GLU A 210 -1.61 -3.62 -44.08
CA GLU A 210 -1.07 -2.43 -44.76
C GLU A 210 -2.13 -1.60 -45.52
N ASN A 211 -3.31 -2.18 -45.77
CA ASN A 211 -4.45 -1.50 -46.40
C ASN A 211 -5.49 -0.99 -45.38
N GLY A 212 -5.27 -1.19 -44.08
CA GLY A 212 -6.19 -0.81 -43.01
C GLY A 212 -7.34 -1.79 -42.76
N GLU A 213 -7.30 -2.98 -43.37
CA GLU A 213 -8.33 -4.01 -43.19
C GLU A 213 -8.05 -4.84 -41.92
N SER A 214 -9.10 -5.22 -41.20
CA SER A 214 -8.99 -6.04 -39.98
C SER A 214 -8.33 -7.39 -40.27
N LEU A 215 -7.36 -7.76 -39.45
CA LEU A 215 -6.51 -8.94 -39.61
C LEU A 215 -6.38 -9.66 -38.26
N LYS A 216 -6.81 -10.93 -38.19
CA LYS A 216 -6.58 -11.80 -37.03
C LYS A 216 -5.21 -12.47 -37.15
N LEU A 217 -4.37 -12.43 -36.10
CA LEU A 217 -3.03 -13.02 -36.14
C LEU A 217 -3.05 -14.53 -35.86
N GLY A 218 -4.04 -15.00 -35.09
CA GLY A 218 -4.28 -16.43 -34.87
C GLY A 218 -3.46 -17.00 -33.72
N PHE A 219 -3.17 -16.19 -32.70
CA PHE A 219 -2.63 -16.68 -31.44
C PHE A 219 -3.67 -17.48 -30.65
N ASP A 220 -4.97 -17.21 -30.82
CA ASP A 220 -6.07 -17.99 -30.21
C ASP A 220 -5.91 -18.23 -28.70
N GLY A 221 -5.38 -17.23 -27.98
CA GLY A 221 -5.13 -17.29 -26.53
C GLY A 221 -3.81 -17.96 -26.12
N ALA A 222 -3.02 -18.46 -27.07
CA ALA A 222 -1.65 -18.91 -26.82
C ALA A 222 -0.74 -17.73 -26.44
N ALA A 223 0.31 -18.04 -25.68
CA ALA A 223 1.29 -17.04 -25.29
C ALA A 223 2.22 -16.66 -26.46
N PHE A 224 2.56 -15.39 -26.56
CA PHE A 224 3.43 -14.84 -27.62
C PHE A 224 4.28 -13.69 -27.11
N SER A 225 5.35 -13.40 -27.86
CA SER A 225 6.26 -12.29 -27.56
C SER A 225 5.96 -11.09 -28.45
N ILE A 226 6.06 -9.88 -27.92
CA ILE A 226 5.94 -8.63 -28.68
C ILE A 226 7.35 -8.10 -28.96
N CYS A 227 7.69 -7.99 -30.25
CA CYS A 227 8.95 -7.42 -30.69
C CYS A 227 8.83 -5.90 -30.87
N VAL A 228 9.78 -5.16 -30.32
CA VAL A 228 10.04 -3.74 -30.59
C VAL A 228 11.49 -3.57 -31.03
N HIS A 229 11.73 -2.86 -32.13
CA HIS A 229 13.09 -2.67 -32.65
C HIS A 229 13.76 -1.43 -32.04
N SER A 230 15.02 -1.57 -31.60
CA SER A 230 15.79 -0.49 -30.97
C SER A 230 16.40 0.51 -31.96
N ASP A 231 16.54 0.13 -33.22
CA ASP A 231 17.09 0.95 -34.30
C ASP A 231 16.09 2.00 -34.84
N MET A 232 14.82 1.94 -34.39
CA MET A 232 13.85 2.98 -34.71
C MET A 232 14.15 4.28 -33.95
N PRO A 233 14.07 5.46 -34.59
CA PRO A 233 14.21 6.75 -33.90
C PRO A 233 13.22 6.91 -32.73
N THR A 234 12.05 6.28 -32.84
CA THR A 234 10.99 6.29 -31.83
C THR A 234 11.03 5.08 -30.90
N ALA A 235 12.08 4.23 -30.92
CA ALA A 235 12.13 2.97 -30.16
C ALA A 235 11.76 3.12 -28.68
N LEU A 236 12.30 4.16 -28.02
CA LEU A 236 11.99 4.45 -26.62
C LEU A 236 10.52 4.86 -26.42
N GLU A 237 9.96 5.61 -27.37
CA GLU A 237 8.55 5.99 -27.32
C GLU A 237 7.63 4.80 -27.60
N ASN A 238 8.02 3.93 -28.55
CA ASN A 238 7.32 2.71 -28.93
C ASN A 238 7.20 1.75 -27.74
N VAL A 239 8.29 1.54 -26.99
CA VAL A 239 8.29 0.65 -25.82
C VAL A 239 7.54 1.24 -24.62
N LYS A 240 7.57 2.57 -24.45
CA LYS A 240 6.86 3.28 -23.37
C LYS A 240 5.36 3.39 -23.61
N GLY A 241 4.94 3.48 -24.86
CA GLY A 241 3.54 3.74 -25.23
C GLY A 241 3.04 5.14 -24.84
N GLU A 242 3.93 6.09 -24.54
CA GLU A 242 3.56 7.38 -23.94
C GLU A 242 3.08 8.47 -24.93
N THR A 243 3.21 8.30 -26.25
CA THR A 243 3.00 9.41 -27.23
C THR A 243 1.58 9.62 -27.79
N LEU A 244 0.52 9.12 -27.16
CA LEU A 244 -0.88 9.34 -27.62
C LEU A 244 -1.70 10.34 -26.83
N GLY A 245 -1.07 11.40 -26.33
CA GLY A 245 -1.66 12.30 -25.35
C GLY A 245 -2.70 13.29 -25.71
N SER A 246 -3.34 13.11 -26.86
CA SER A 246 -4.30 14.10 -27.26
C SER A 246 -5.26 13.70 -28.37
N LYS A 247 -5.16 12.53 -29.05
CA LYS A 247 -5.96 12.33 -30.28
C LYS A 247 -6.54 10.94 -30.61
N PHE A 248 -6.37 9.91 -29.79
CA PHE A 248 -7.21 8.71 -29.92
C PHE A 248 -8.05 8.54 -28.65
N VAL A 249 -9.31 8.94 -28.76
CA VAL A 249 -10.34 8.58 -27.78
C VAL A 249 -10.56 7.08 -27.94
N MET A 250 -9.88 6.27 -27.14
CA MET A 250 -10.43 4.97 -26.79
C MET A 250 -11.78 5.24 -26.13
N GLU A 251 -12.83 4.48 -26.45
CA GLU A 251 -13.98 4.41 -25.55
C GLU A 251 -13.44 3.84 -24.23
N LEU A 252 -13.15 4.76 -23.31
CA LEU A 252 -12.57 4.48 -22.01
C LEU A 252 -13.60 3.68 -21.23
N HIS A 253 -13.28 2.46 -20.81
CA HIS A 253 -14.10 1.77 -19.84
C HIS A 253 -14.01 2.55 -18.50
N PRO A 254 -15.07 2.64 -17.67
CA PRO A 254 -15.02 3.39 -16.41
C PRO A 254 -13.95 2.88 -15.42
N LEU A 255 -13.50 1.64 -15.61
CA LEU A 255 -12.43 1.00 -14.83
C LEU A 255 -11.10 0.92 -15.59
N ASP A 256 -11.01 1.45 -16.81
CA ASP A 256 -9.73 1.47 -17.51
C ASP A 256 -8.74 2.31 -16.70
N PRO A 257 -7.48 1.86 -16.56
CA PRO A 257 -6.43 2.64 -15.92
C PRO A 257 -6.25 3.97 -16.65
N LEU A 258 -5.70 4.95 -15.94
CA LEU A 258 -5.43 6.25 -16.55
C LEU A 258 -4.44 6.10 -17.70
N SER A 259 -4.77 6.72 -18.83
CA SER A 259 -3.86 6.85 -19.95
C SER A 259 -2.60 7.60 -19.51
N PRO A 260 -1.45 7.38 -20.16
CA PRO A 260 -0.23 8.14 -19.88
C PRO A 260 -0.41 9.66 -19.95
N GLN A 261 -1.51 10.13 -20.53
CA GLN A 261 -1.66 11.52 -20.91
C GLN A 261 -2.71 12.22 -20.06
N GLU A 262 -3.70 11.50 -19.55
CA GLU A 262 -4.38 11.88 -18.30
C GLU A 262 -3.35 11.98 -17.17
N ILE A 263 -2.39 11.04 -17.12
CA ILE A 263 -1.27 11.07 -16.17
C ILE A 263 -0.34 12.27 -16.41
N SER A 264 -0.01 12.58 -17.67
CA SER A 264 0.83 13.73 -18.00
C SER A 264 0.13 15.06 -17.70
N ILE A 265 -1.15 15.20 -18.03
CA ILE A 265 -1.94 16.40 -17.72
C ILE A 265 -2.06 16.57 -16.21
N ALA A 266 -2.37 15.48 -15.51
CA ALA A 266 -2.33 15.44 -14.06
C ALA A 266 -0.98 15.98 -13.55
N ALA A 267 0.14 15.47 -14.09
CA ALA A 267 1.53 15.79 -13.69
C ALA A 267 1.95 17.25 -13.94
N GLU A 268 1.37 17.92 -14.94
CA GLU A 268 1.66 19.32 -15.26
C GLU A 268 0.89 20.32 -14.38
N ILE A 269 -0.30 19.94 -13.88
CA ILE A 269 -1.17 20.83 -13.09
C ILE A 269 -0.46 21.53 -11.90
N PRO A 270 0.38 20.85 -11.08
CA PRO A 270 1.12 21.51 -10.01
C PRO A 270 2.38 22.21 -10.47
N LYS A 271 2.96 21.85 -11.63
CA LYS A 271 4.08 22.60 -12.22
C LYS A 271 3.60 23.99 -12.65
N ASP A 272 2.39 24.06 -13.20
CA ASP A 272 1.72 25.32 -13.53
C ASP A 272 1.32 26.11 -12.28
N ALA A 273 0.81 25.42 -11.24
CA ALA A 273 0.41 26.06 -9.99
C ALA A 273 1.60 26.49 -9.10
N PHE A 274 2.74 25.81 -9.17
CA PHE A 274 3.94 26.02 -8.36
C PHE A 274 5.24 26.00 -9.21
N PRO A 275 5.41 26.92 -10.17
CA PRO A 275 6.47 26.87 -11.18
C PRO A 275 7.89 27.05 -10.64
N GLN A 276 8.03 27.47 -9.38
CA GLN A 276 9.31 27.69 -8.69
C GLN A 276 9.76 26.46 -7.87
N ASN A 277 8.94 25.41 -7.80
CA ASN A 277 9.17 24.23 -6.98
C ASN A 277 9.44 23.00 -7.85
N GLN A 278 10.44 22.20 -7.50
CA GLN A 278 10.77 20.98 -8.25
C GLN A 278 9.91 19.82 -7.76
N THR A 279 9.13 19.17 -8.62
CA THR A 279 8.36 17.97 -8.21
C THR A 279 9.29 16.81 -7.88
N LEU A 280 9.20 16.29 -6.65
CA LEU A 280 10.02 15.22 -6.10
C LEU A 280 9.42 13.84 -6.36
N PHE A 281 8.11 13.69 -6.21
CA PHE A 281 7.36 12.53 -6.72
C PHE A 281 5.86 12.82 -6.76
N TRP A 282 5.11 11.99 -7.47
CA TRP A 282 3.66 12.06 -7.51
C TRP A 282 3.02 10.68 -7.59
N ALA A 283 1.82 10.54 -7.01
CA ALA A 283 1.00 9.35 -7.08
C ALA A 283 -0.38 9.73 -7.63
N ILE A 284 -0.80 9.05 -8.68
CA ILE A 284 -2.12 9.24 -9.30
C ILE A 284 -2.92 7.96 -9.10
N THR A 285 -4.09 8.07 -8.49
CA THR A 285 -4.98 6.94 -8.21
C THR A 285 -6.33 7.18 -8.86
N LEU A 286 -6.77 6.26 -9.71
CA LEU A 286 -8.13 6.25 -10.24
C LEU A 286 -9.10 5.78 -9.14
N ALA A 287 -10.17 6.54 -8.91
CA ALA A 287 -11.26 6.15 -8.03
C ALA A 287 -12.26 5.28 -8.80
N GLU A 288 -12.68 4.16 -8.21
CA GLU A 288 -13.80 3.40 -8.78
C GLU A 288 -15.08 4.25 -8.77
N PRO A 289 -15.83 4.27 -9.88
CA PRO A 289 -17.13 4.95 -9.89
C PRO A 289 -18.10 4.30 -8.88
N PRO A 290 -19.05 5.07 -8.30
CA PRO A 290 -20.02 4.54 -7.36
C PRO A 290 -20.74 3.30 -7.92
N LYS A 291 -20.89 2.24 -7.11
CA LYS A 291 -21.55 0.98 -7.52
C LYS A 291 -22.92 1.20 -8.16
N ALA A 292 -23.67 2.21 -7.68
CA ALA A 292 -24.98 2.57 -8.20
C ALA A 292 -24.97 2.99 -9.69
N LEU A 293 -23.84 3.49 -10.20
CA LEU A 293 -23.67 3.86 -11.60
C LEU A 293 -22.90 2.81 -12.40
N LEU A 294 -21.98 2.08 -11.75
CA LEU A 294 -21.12 1.08 -12.40
C LEU A 294 -21.84 -0.24 -12.69
N VAL A 295 -22.59 -0.80 -11.74
CA VAL A 295 -23.28 -2.10 -11.91
C VAL A 295 -24.26 -2.08 -13.10
N PRO A 296 -25.08 -1.04 -13.29
CA PRO A 296 -26.01 -0.99 -14.40
C PRO A 296 -25.33 -0.80 -15.77
N TYR A 297 -24.12 -0.21 -15.80
CA TYR A 297 -23.27 -0.08 -16.99
C TYR A 297 -22.66 -1.43 -17.40
N LEU A 298 -22.05 -2.16 -16.44
CA LEU A 298 -21.47 -3.49 -16.70
C LEU A 298 -22.51 -4.52 -17.16
N GLN A 299 -23.75 -4.43 -16.65
CA GLN A 299 -24.85 -5.28 -17.12
C GLN A 299 -25.25 -4.98 -18.56
N ALA A 300 -25.23 -3.70 -18.97
CA ALA A 300 -25.54 -3.29 -20.34
C ALA A 300 -24.41 -3.70 -21.30
N GLU A 301 -23.15 -3.56 -20.89
CA GLU A 301 -21.98 -4.04 -21.62
C GLU A 301 -22.05 -5.56 -21.87
N LYS A 302 -22.33 -6.35 -20.82
CA LYS A 302 -22.49 -7.81 -20.94
C LYS A 302 -23.62 -8.21 -21.89
N ALA A 303 -24.64 -7.37 -22.01
CA ALA A 303 -25.79 -7.59 -22.90
C ALA A 303 -25.61 -6.96 -24.30
N SER A 304 -24.48 -6.29 -24.58
CA SER A 304 -24.26 -5.51 -25.80
C SER A 304 -25.32 -4.43 -26.04
N VAL A 305 -25.85 -3.86 -24.96
CA VAL A 305 -26.84 -2.77 -24.99
C VAL A 305 -26.14 -1.44 -24.69
N PRO A 306 -26.34 -0.37 -25.48
CA PRO A 306 -25.70 0.92 -25.24
C PRO A 306 -26.18 1.56 -23.93
N ARG A 307 -25.26 2.05 -23.11
CA ARG A 307 -25.56 2.82 -21.89
C ARG A 307 -24.50 3.89 -21.64
N GLU A 308 -24.95 5.02 -21.11
CA GLU A 308 -24.05 6.11 -20.71
C GLU A 308 -23.14 5.68 -19.55
N ALA A 309 -21.87 5.97 -19.69
CA ALA A 309 -20.84 5.51 -18.78
C ALA A 309 -20.65 6.47 -17.60
N PRO A 310 -20.43 5.96 -16.37
CA PRO A 310 -20.22 6.80 -15.20
C PRO A 310 -18.92 7.60 -15.25
N PRO A 311 -18.85 8.83 -14.72
CA PRO A 311 -17.65 9.67 -14.78
C PRO A 311 -16.44 9.03 -14.06
N ARG A 312 -15.24 9.27 -14.60
CA ARG A 312 -13.97 8.83 -14.00
C ARG A 312 -13.41 9.92 -13.11
N ILE A 313 -13.10 9.56 -11.86
CA ILE A 313 -12.56 10.49 -10.87
C ILE A 313 -11.14 10.04 -10.53
N SER A 314 -10.18 10.96 -10.53
CA SER A 314 -8.79 10.65 -10.16
C SER A 314 -8.31 11.53 -9.02
N PHE A 315 -7.62 10.89 -8.09
CA PHE A 315 -6.92 11.55 -7.00
C PHE A 315 -5.46 11.68 -7.35
N ILE A 316 -4.90 12.87 -7.15
CA ILE A 316 -3.49 13.09 -7.42
C ILE A 316 -2.79 13.70 -6.23
N GLN A 317 -1.65 13.11 -5.91
CA GLN A 317 -0.79 13.46 -4.80
C GLN A 317 0.56 13.91 -5.35
N TYR A 318 1.05 15.07 -4.95
CA TYR A 318 2.34 15.64 -5.35
C TYR A 318 3.22 15.93 -4.17
N TYR A 319 4.52 15.73 -4.33
CA TYR A 319 5.55 16.15 -3.41
C TYR A 319 6.50 17.12 -4.12
N LEU A 320 6.76 18.28 -3.55
CA LEU A 320 7.50 19.40 -4.16
C LEU A 320 8.73 19.77 -3.32
N ASP A 321 9.88 19.96 -3.97
CA ASP A 321 11.14 20.47 -3.43
C ASP A 321 11.11 21.99 -3.33
N HIS A 322 11.83 22.49 -2.34
CA HIS A 322 12.07 23.90 -2.17
C HIS A 322 13.36 24.31 -2.89
N ALA A 323 13.22 24.93 -4.07
CA ALA A 323 14.29 25.76 -4.61
C ALA A 323 14.23 27.12 -3.91
N SER A 324 15.15 27.34 -2.97
CA SER A 324 15.20 28.55 -2.16
C SER A 324 15.40 29.82 -3.01
N ASN A 325 14.46 30.78 -2.95
CA ASN A 325 14.77 32.06 -2.28
C ASN A 325 13.55 32.99 -2.06
N SER A 326 13.42 33.38 -0.79
CA SER A 326 12.77 34.58 -0.23
C SER A 326 11.29 34.86 -0.55
N ILE A 327 10.41 34.39 0.35
CA ILE A 327 9.27 35.20 0.81
C ILE A 327 9.29 35.25 2.35
N LYS A 328 9.17 36.46 2.90
CA LYS A 328 9.42 36.78 4.32
C LYS A 328 8.27 36.42 5.27
N ARG A 329 8.64 35.75 6.39
CA ARG A 329 8.09 35.76 7.78
C ARG A 329 6.72 35.06 8.00
N LYS A 330 6.44 34.41 9.16
CA LYS A 330 6.88 34.59 10.57
C LYS A 330 7.13 33.26 11.32
N SER A 331 7.91 33.36 12.42
CA SER A 331 8.33 32.34 13.43
C SER A 331 7.27 31.29 13.77
N THR A 332 7.60 30.00 13.92
CA THR A 332 8.24 29.31 15.09
C THR A 332 8.61 27.86 14.69
N SER A 333 9.45 27.02 15.35
CA SER A 333 10.37 27.07 16.50
C SER A 333 11.43 25.94 16.37
N ARG A 334 12.50 25.98 17.18
CA ARG A 334 13.79 25.25 17.01
C ARG A 334 13.79 23.72 17.10
N ARG A 335 12.73 23.04 17.53
CA ARG A 335 12.69 21.56 17.63
C ARG A 335 12.32 20.90 16.29
N MET A 336 11.49 21.60 15.51
CA MET A 336 11.18 21.30 14.11
C MET A 336 12.41 21.47 13.20
N LYS A 337 13.35 22.33 13.61
CA LYS A 337 14.60 22.59 12.89
C LYS A 337 15.49 21.34 12.81
N TYR A 338 15.45 20.43 13.79
CA TYR A 338 16.29 19.23 13.79
C TYR A 338 15.71 18.06 12.97
N LEU A 339 14.38 18.04 12.76
CA LEU A 339 13.69 17.06 11.91
C LEU A 339 13.56 17.55 10.46
N LEU A 340 13.36 18.85 10.25
CA LEU A 340 13.27 19.50 8.93
C LEU A 340 14.63 19.78 8.28
N GLU A 341 15.72 19.86 9.04
CA GLU A 341 17.08 19.88 8.45
C GLU A 341 17.42 18.55 7.71
N ARG A 342 16.54 17.53 7.75
CA ARG A 342 16.74 16.23 7.06
C ARG A 342 15.69 15.86 6.00
N VAL A 343 14.64 16.65 5.74
CA VAL A 343 13.63 16.31 4.69
C VAL A 343 12.95 17.58 4.15
N ASN A 344 13.31 17.99 2.93
CA ASN A 344 12.82 19.19 2.23
C ASN A 344 11.66 18.87 1.24
N TYR A 345 10.43 18.59 1.72
CA TYR A 345 9.31 18.22 0.82
C TYR A 345 7.99 18.90 1.25
N ARG A 346 7.23 19.46 0.30
CA ARG A 346 5.83 19.92 0.46
C ARG A 346 4.86 18.98 -0.25
N TYR A 347 3.65 18.77 0.28
CA TYR A 347 2.62 17.89 -0.28
C TYR A 347 1.46 18.69 -0.92
N CYS A 348 0.84 18.18 -1.99
CA CYS A 348 -0.33 18.81 -2.59
C CYS A 348 -1.29 17.75 -3.10
N LYS A 349 -2.58 17.87 -2.77
CA LYS A 349 -3.65 16.98 -3.24
C LYS A 349 -4.57 17.74 -4.20
N VAL A 350 -4.72 17.20 -5.40
CA VAL A 350 -5.54 17.76 -6.49
C VAL A 350 -6.64 16.77 -6.84
N HIS A 351 -7.88 17.27 -6.89
CA HIS A 351 -9.03 16.48 -7.33
C HIS A 351 -9.30 16.81 -8.81
N LEU A 352 -9.31 15.78 -9.66
CA LEU A 352 -9.60 15.91 -11.08
C LEU A 352 -10.82 15.06 -11.46
N THR A 353 -11.83 15.73 -12.02
CA THR A 353 -12.95 15.08 -12.69
C THR A 353 -12.60 14.97 -14.16
N LEU A 354 -12.48 13.73 -14.66
CA LEU A 354 -12.05 13.48 -16.04
C LEU A 354 -13.29 13.28 -16.94
N PRO A 355 -13.42 14.04 -18.04
CA PRO A 355 -14.47 13.78 -19.02
C PRO A 355 -14.24 12.42 -19.69
N PHE A 356 -15.34 11.77 -20.10
CA PHE A 356 -15.31 10.44 -20.71
C PHE A 356 -14.68 10.41 -22.12
N PHE A 357 -14.54 11.59 -22.73
CA PHE A 357 -13.90 11.78 -24.03
C PHE A 357 -12.55 12.48 -23.84
N SER A 358 -11.49 11.96 -24.47
CA SER A 358 -10.09 12.41 -24.28
C SER A 358 -9.76 13.80 -24.87
N SER A 359 -10.72 14.71 -25.03
CA SER A 359 -10.47 16.06 -25.54
C SER A 359 -10.09 17.02 -24.38
N LEU A 360 -8.94 17.67 -24.49
CA LEU A 360 -8.40 18.68 -23.55
C LEU A 360 -9.37 19.83 -23.23
N ALA A 361 -10.38 20.07 -24.06
CA ALA A 361 -11.32 21.19 -23.90
C ALA A 361 -12.36 20.99 -22.79
N ALA A 362 -12.47 19.79 -22.19
CA ALA A 362 -13.57 19.43 -21.29
C ALA A 362 -13.13 18.95 -19.89
N LEU A 363 -11.88 19.22 -19.46
CA LEU A 363 -11.45 18.97 -18.08
C LEU A 363 -12.14 19.98 -17.14
N SER A 364 -13.30 19.58 -16.64
CA SER A 364 -14.12 20.36 -15.74
C SER A 364 -13.53 20.35 -14.33
N GLU A 365 -12.98 21.49 -13.94
CA GLU A 365 -12.68 21.92 -12.57
C GLU A 365 -11.68 21.05 -11.78
N ALA A 366 -10.42 21.52 -11.72
CA ALA A 366 -9.42 21.05 -10.76
C ALA A 366 -9.49 21.88 -9.48
N SER A 367 -9.56 21.24 -8.31
CA SER A 367 -9.46 21.91 -7.00
C SER A 367 -8.17 21.52 -6.29
N PHE A 368 -7.48 22.50 -5.71
CA PHE A 368 -6.14 22.36 -5.14
C PHE A 368 -6.18 22.50 -3.62
N SER A 369 -5.46 21.61 -2.93
CA SER A 369 -5.19 21.73 -1.50
C SER A 369 -3.71 21.47 -1.21
N LEU A 370 -3.06 22.34 -0.43
CA LEU A 370 -1.67 22.19 0.00
C LEU A 370 -1.64 21.51 1.37
N GLY A 371 -0.81 20.47 1.52
CA GLY A 371 -0.48 19.89 2.82
C GLY A 371 1.04 19.79 2.97
N GLU A 372 1.57 19.65 4.16
CA GLU A 372 2.91 19.04 4.32
C GLU A 372 2.69 17.58 4.70
N THR A 373 3.65 16.67 4.42
CA THR A 373 4.05 15.60 5.38
C THR A 373 4.78 14.34 4.85
N ARG A 374 5.71 13.83 5.68
CA ARG A 374 6.06 12.40 5.91
C ARG A 374 4.91 11.72 6.63
N ASP A 375 4.41 10.53 6.26
CA ASP A 375 3.89 9.48 7.21
C ASP A 375 3.29 8.31 6.42
N THR A 376 3.63 7.11 6.87
CA THR A 376 2.95 5.84 6.58
C THR A 376 1.64 5.81 7.38
N VAL A 377 0.56 6.30 6.78
CA VAL A 377 -0.79 6.23 7.33
C VAL A 377 -1.46 4.99 6.74
N TYR A 378 -1.80 4.00 7.57
CA TYR A 378 -2.68 2.93 7.13
C TYR A 378 -4.12 3.43 7.24
N GLU A 379 -4.73 3.84 6.13
CA GLU A 379 -6.18 4.02 6.01
C GLU A 379 -6.83 2.63 5.95
N ILE A 380 -7.09 2.02 7.10
CA ILE A 380 -7.64 0.65 7.15
C ILE A 380 -9.13 0.62 6.77
N LEU A 381 -9.85 1.75 6.79
CA LEU A 381 -11.28 1.82 6.42
C LEU A 381 -11.51 2.81 5.28
N ARG A 382 -11.75 2.31 4.07
CA ARG A 382 -12.30 3.10 2.94
C ARG A 382 -13.83 2.95 2.94
N ASN A 383 -14.57 4.06 3.11
CA ASN A 383 -16.04 4.10 3.20
C ASN A 383 -16.64 3.34 4.41
N PRO A 384 -16.29 3.72 5.66
CA PRO A 384 -16.98 3.19 6.83
C PRO A 384 -18.50 3.45 6.74
N PRO A 385 -19.38 2.52 7.17
CA PRO A 385 -20.80 2.82 7.29
C PRO A 385 -21.02 4.07 8.14
N LEU A 386 -22.10 4.82 7.84
CA LEU A 386 -22.57 5.99 8.58
C LEU A 386 -22.86 5.72 10.08
N SER A 387 -22.52 4.56 10.62
CA SER A 387 -22.59 4.24 12.04
C SER A 387 -21.25 4.47 12.77
N LEU A 388 -20.09 4.58 12.11
CA LEU A 388 -18.77 4.67 12.79
C LEU A 388 -18.43 5.99 13.53
N TYR A 389 -19.41 6.86 13.76
CA TYR A 389 -19.22 8.24 14.22
C TYR A 389 -18.66 8.44 15.65
N LEU A 390 -18.29 7.41 16.41
CA LEU A 390 -17.86 7.56 17.82
C LEU A 390 -16.76 6.58 18.27
N GLY A 391 -15.87 6.15 17.37
CA GLY A 391 -14.76 5.26 17.71
C GLY A 391 -13.73 5.92 18.63
N LYS A 392 -13.91 5.83 19.96
CA LYS A 392 -12.90 6.29 20.93
C LYS A 392 -11.87 5.19 21.27
N PHE A 393 -12.22 3.91 21.13
CA PHE A 393 -11.44 2.81 21.70
C PHE A 393 -11.20 1.69 20.69
N PHE A 394 -9.97 1.19 20.68
CA PHE A 394 -9.39 0.38 19.61
C PHE A 394 -8.53 -0.75 20.21
N ARG A 395 -8.60 -1.95 19.64
CA ARG A 395 -7.59 -3.01 19.77
C ARG A 395 -7.48 -3.82 18.46
N TRP A 396 -6.24 -4.15 18.06
CA TRP A 396 -5.92 -5.05 16.93
C TRP A 396 -5.74 -6.47 17.45
N TYR A 397 -6.30 -7.47 16.76
CA TYR A 397 -5.96 -8.86 17.03
C TYR A 397 -6.12 -9.76 15.82
N GLU A 398 -5.09 -10.57 15.54
CA GLU A 398 -4.97 -11.49 14.40
C GLU A 398 -5.25 -10.82 13.05
N LYS A 399 -6.54 -10.72 12.72
CA LYS A 399 -7.06 -10.20 11.46
C LYS A 399 -8.15 -9.16 11.68
N SER A 400 -8.61 -8.85 12.90
CA SER A 400 -9.72 -7.91 13.10
C SER A 400 -9.40 -6.69 13.97
N ILE A 401 -10.17 -5.62 13.75
CA ILE A 401 -10.13 -4.35 14.49
C ILE A 401 -11.53 -3.99 14.98
N ASN A 402 -11.65 -3.62 16.25
CA ASN A 402 -12.94 -3.29 16.87
C ASN A 402 -13.10 -1.78 17.13
N PHE A 403 -14.28 -1.23 16.83
CA PHE A 403 -14.59 0.20 16.98
C PHE A 403 -15.95 0.42 17.63
N SER A 404 -16.07 1.37 18.57
CA SER A 404 -17.37 1.87 19.00
C SER A 404 -18.03 2.71 17.90
N THR A 405 -19.34 2.62 17.79
CA THR A 405 -20.13 3.35 16.78
C THR A 405 -20.94 4.48 17.40
N GLY A 406 -21.40 5.40 16.55
CA GLY A 406 -22.31 6.51 16.88
C GLY A 406 -23.61 6.08 17.57
N ASN A 407 -24.05 4.85 17.29
CA ASN A 407 -25.25 4.25 17.84
C ASN A 407 -24.97 3.30 19.02
N ASN A 408 -23.81 3.36 19.69
CA ASN A 408 -23.50 2.51 20.84
C ASN A 408 -23.53 0.99 20.51
N SER A 409 -23.07 0.62 19.33
CA SER A 409 -22.70 -0.75 18.94
C SER A 409 -21.16 -0.85 18.84
N VAL A 410 -20.65 -2.05 18.56
CA VAL A 410 -19.24 -2.26 18.21
C VAL A 410 -19.14 -2.82 16.80
N LEU A 411 -18.28 -2.24 15.97
CA LEU A 411 -17.95 -2.75 14.65
C LEU A 411 -16.67 -3.59 14.72
N GLU A 412 -16.74 -4.86 14.36
CA GLU A 412 -15.59 -5.73 14.14
C GLU A 412 -15.23 -5.73 12.65
N TYR A 413 -14.03 -5.26 12.30
CA TYR A 413 -13.53 -5.17 10.93
C TYR A 413 -12.45 -6.22 10.67
N ASP A 414 -12.67 -7.14 9.74
CA ASP A 414 -11.68 -8.12 9.26
C ASP A 414 -10.77 -7.49 8.19
N THR A 415 -9.54 -7.21 8.60
CA THR A 415 -8.44 -6.64 7.79
C THR A 415 -7.95 -7.55 6.66
N CYS A 416 -8.20 -8.86 6.72
CA CYS A 416 -7.83 -9.79 5.66
C CYS A 416 -8.93 -9.96 4.61
N GLY A 417 -10.19 -9.94 5.05
CA GLY A 417 -11.38 -10.09 4.20
C GLY A 417 -11.92 -8.77 3.64
N ASP A 418 -11.51 -7.63 4.20
CA ASP A 418 -12.09 -6.31 3.96
C ASP A 418 -13.62 -6.28 4.20
N THR A 419 -14.05 -6.91 5.30
CA THR A 419 -15.45 -7.02 5.71
C THR A 419 -15.65 -6.55 7.15
N TYR A 420 -16.84 -6.09 7.49
CA TYR A 420 -17.18 -5.71 8.86
C TYR A 420 -18.46 -6.39 9.35
N THR A 421 -18.53 -6.62 10.65
CA THR A 421 -19.71 -7.12 11.38
C THR A 421 -20.06 -6.12 12.48
N GLU A 422 -21.32 -5.70 12.55
CA GLU A 422 -21.79 -4.86 13.65
C GLU A 422 -22.34 -5.76 14.78
N ILE A 423 -21.77 -5.60 15.98
CA ILE A 423 -22.16 -6.27 17.22
C ILE A 423 -23.18 -5.39 17.92
N ILE A 424 -24.41 -5.89 18.00
CA ILE A 424 -25.55 -5.20 18.60
C ILE A 424 -25.72 -5.64 20.05
N PHE A 425 -25.88 -4.66 20.95
CA PHE A 425 -26.12 -4.89 22.37
C PHE A 425 -27.57 -4.57 22.74
N PRO A 426 -28.39 -5.58 23.09
CA PRO A 426 -29.80 -5.38 23.41
C PRO A 426 -30.02 -4.31 24.51
N GLY A 427 -30.82 -3.29 24.22
CA GLY A 427 -31.14 -2.21 25.15
C GLY A 427 -30.09 -1.09 25.28
N ILE A 428 -28.94 -1.26 24.63
CA ILE A 428 -27.80 -0.31 24.67
C ILE A 428 -27.57 0.32 23.29
N THR A 429 -27.54 -0.49 22.23
CA THR A 429 -27.47 0.03 20.86
C THR A 429 -28.71 0.87 20.55
N ASP A 430 -28.51 2.01 19.89
CA ASP A 430 -29.47 3.09 19.62
C ASP A 430 -30.03 3.80 20.87
N ASN A 431 -29.51 3.51 22.07
CA ASN A 431 -29.99 4.13 23.31
C ASN A 431 -29.11 5.34 23.71
N PRO A 432 -29.60 6.59 23.62
CA PRO A 432 -28.80 7.78 23.86
C PRO A 432 -28.43 8.03 25.33
N THR A 433 -28.91 7.20 26.26
CA THR A 433 -28.49 7.26 27.67
C THR A 433 -27.11 6.64 27.90
N TYR A 434 -26.71 5.72 27.01
CA TYR A 434 -25.40 5.08 27.03
C TYR A 434 -24.39 5.79 26.12
N LEU A 435 -23.13 5.60 26.46
CA LEU A 435 -21.98 5.84 25.60
C LEU A 435 -21.06 4.62 25.70
N VAL A 436 -20.79 3.95 24.58
CA VAL A 436 -19.79 2.87 24.57
C VAL A 436 -18.40 3.50 24.60
N THR A 437 -17.70 3.35 25.73
CA THR A 437 -16.45 4.06 26.07
C THR A 437 -15.29 3.16 26.46
N GLY A 438 -15.43 1.85 26.45
CA GLY A 438 -14.30 0.97 26.70
C GLY A 438 -14.37 -0.21 25.77
N ILE A 439 -13.31 -0.47 25.03
CA ILE A 439 -13.17 -1.68 24.22
C ILE A 439 -11.77 -2.19 24.47
N ASP A 440 -11.68 -3.33 25.15
CA ASP A 440 -10.42 -4.02 25.36
C ASP A 440 -10.55 -5.49 24.97
N TYR A 441 -9.42 -6.13 24.74
CA TYR A 441 -9.31 -7.47 24.24
C TYR A 441 -8.54 -8.33 25.23
N SER A 442 -9.06 -9.52 25.52
CA SER A 442 -8.31 -10.48 26.31
C SER A 442 -7.25 -11.20 25.47
N PRO A 443 -5.95 -11.10 25.80
CA PRO A 443 -4.94 -11.94 25.18
C PRO A 443 -5.09 -13.43 25.57
N ILE A 444 -5.80 -13.74 26.66
CA ILE A 444 -5.95 -15.09 27.22
C ILE A 444 -7.16 -15.81 26.62
N THR A 445 -8.34 -15.23 26.79
CA THR A 445 -9.63 -15.83 26.43
C THR A 445 -10.10 -15.44 25.04
N LYS A 446 -9.45 -14.43 24.43
CA LYS A 446 -9.76 -13.95 23.08
C LYS A 446 -11.12 -13.27 22.96
N ASP A 447 -11.73 -12.92 24.09
CA ASP A 447 -12.98 -12.19 24.18
C ASP A 447 -12.75 -10.67 24.12
N ILE A 448 -13.81 -9.95 23.75
CA ILE A 448 -13.87 -8.49 23.78
C ILE A 448 -14.63 -8.06 25.03
N TYR A 449 -14.05 -7.14 25.78
CA TYR A 449 -14.69 -6.45 26.88
C TYR A 449 -15.19 -5.10 26.41
N ILE A 450 -16.43 -4.77 26.77
CA ILE A 450 -17.07 -3.51 26.40
C ILE A 450 -17.62 -2.82 27.65
N SER A 451 -17.35 -1.53 27.79
CA SER A 451 -17.95 -0.65 28.80
C SER A 451 -18.96 0.26 28.11
N ALA A 452 -20.23 0.15 28.53
CA ALA A 452 -21.33 1.01 28.09
C ALA A 452 -21.80 1.87 29.27
N ASP A 453 -21.38 3.12 29.27
CA ASP A 453 -21.44 4.00 30.42
C ASP A 453 -22.56 5.02 30.34
N ALA A 454 -22.83 5.65 31.49
CA ALA A 454 -23.68 6.82 31.58
C ALA A 454 -23.10 7.94 30.70
N ARG A 455 -23.77 8.27 29.58
CA ARG A 455 -23.31 9.29 28.63
C ARG A 455 -23.01 10.63 29.29
N ALA A 456 -23.79 10.98 30.32
CA ALA A 456 -23.64 12.23 31.06
C ALA A 456 -22.26 12.36 31.73
N ALA A 457 -21.65 11.26 32.20
CA ALA A 457 -20.35 11.27 32.87
C ALA A 457 -19.29 11.89 31.96
N PHE A 458 -19.25 11.48 30.69
CA PHE A 458 -18.27 11.96 29.72
C PHE A 458 -18.58 13.35 29.16
N TYR A 459 -19.83 13.60 28.81
CA TYR A 459 -20.23 14.90 28.22
C TYR A 459 -20.11 16.06 29.21
N THR A 460 -20.17 15.76 30.50
CA THR A 460 -20.03 16.76 31.57
C THR A 460 -18.67 16.70 32.26
N ASN A 461 -17.75 15.87 31.77
CA ASN A 461 -16.43 15.66 32.35
C ASN A 461 -16.47 15.38 33.88
N GLY A 462 -17.35 14.47 34.28
CA GLY A 462 -17.52 14.05 35.67
C GLY A 462 -18.45 14.91 36.52
N LEU A 463 -18.98 16.03 36.02
CA LEU A 463 -19.92 16.87 36.79
C LEU A 463 -21.28 16.19 37.01
N ASN A 464 -21.68 15.28 36.11
CA ASN A 464 -22.88 14.47 36.23
C ASN A 464 -22.56 12.99 35.99
N LEU A 465 -22.45 12.23 37.08
CA LEU A 465 -22.19 10.79 37.07
C LEU A 465 -23.47 9.95 37.16
N THR A 466 -24.65 10.54 36.92
CA THR A 466 -25.93 9.80 36.95
C THR A 466 -26.22 9.13 35.62
N GLY A 467 -26.79 7.93 35.67
CA GLY A 467 -27.20 7.17 34.49
C GLY A 467 -26.88 5.68 34.62
N PRO A 468 -27.26 4.89 33.60
CA PRO A 468 -26.99 3.47 33.61
C PRO A 468 -25.54 3.16 33.22
N ASN A 469 -24.97 2.09 33.78
CA ASN A 469 -23.63 1.61 33.44
C ASN A 469 -23.67 0.08 33.31
N MET A 470 -23.18 -0.43 32.18
CA MET A 470 -23.20 -1.85 31.83
C MET A 470 -21.82 -2.31 31.38
N LEU A 471 -21.35 -3.42 31.94
CA LEU A 471 -20.10 -4.07 31.54
C LEU A 471 -20.41 -5.36 30.79
N ILE A 472 -19.85 -5.51 29.60
CA ILE A 472 -20.20 -6.59 28.66
C ILE A 472 -18.93 -7.37 28.34
N ARG A 473 -19.07 -8.69 28.24
CA ARG A 473 -18.05 -9.57 27.66
C ARG A 473 -18.67 -10.28 26.46
N TYR A 474 -18.05 -10.14 25.30
CA TYR A 474 -18.49 -10.72 24.05
C TYR A 474 -17.42 -11.66 23.51
N SER A 475 -17.81 -12.86 23.06
CA SER A 475 -16.89 -13.77 22.39
C SER A 475 -17.07 -13.68 20.88
N PRO A 476 -16.04 -13.23 20.13
CA PRO A 476 -16.07 -13.29 18.67
C PRO A 476 -16.19 -14.73 18.15
N SER A 477 -15.60 -15.70 18.86
CA SER A 477 -15.56 -17.10 18.44
C SER A 477 -16.95 -17.76 18.39
N THR A 478 -17.81 -17.46 19.37
CA THR A 478 -19.18 -17.96 19.46
C THR A 478 -20.22 -16.94 19.01
N GLN A 479 -19.79 -15.73 18.66
CA GLN A 479 -20.62 -14.57 18.31
C GLN A 479 -21.71 -14.28 19.35
N SER A 480 -21.37 -14.39 20.64
CA SER A 480 -22.34 -14.28 21.73
C SER A 480 -21.85 -13.42 22.88
N ILE A 481 -22.77 -12.71 23.52
CA ILE A 481 -22.54 -12.04 24.80
C ILE A 481 -22.42 -13.13 25.89
N ILE A 482 -21.27 -13.20 26.56
CA ILE A 482 -21.00 -14.10 27.68
C ILE A 482 -21.70 -13.57 28.94
N TYR A 483 -21.52 -12.28 29.24
CA TYR A 483 -22.26 -11.60 30.31
C TYR A 483 -22.55 -10.14 29.93
N SER A 484 -23.57 -9.59 30.59
CA SER A 484 -23.91 -8.17 30.58
C SER A 484 -24.29 -7.78 32.01
N SER A 485 -23.39 -7.10 32.72
CA SER A 485 -23.48 -6.85 34.16
C SER A 485 -23.86 -5.40 34.45
N ASP A 486 -24.99 -5.19 35.14
CA ASP A 486 -25.49 -3.88 35.58
C ASP A 486 -24.74 -3.39 36.82
N MET A 487 -24.09 -2.24 36.71
CA MET A 487 -23.26 -1.70 37.80
C MET A 487 -24.05 -0.92 38.86
N SER A 488 -25.37 -0.73 38.68
CA SER A 488 -26.22 0.08 39.57
C SER A 488 -26.12 -0.33 41.05
N ALA A 489 -26.06 -1.64 41.33
CA ALA A 489 -25.99 -2.15 42.70
C ALA A 489 -24.67 -1.75 43.40
N ILE A 490 -23.53 -1.91 42.71
CA ILE A 490 -22.21 -1.57 43.25
C ILE A 490 -22.04 -0.06 43.38
N LEU A 491 -22.49 0.70 42.39
CA LEU A 491 -22.44 2.16 42.44
C LEU A 491 -23.29 2.70 43.59
N LEU A 492 -24.46 2.12 43.84
CA LEU A 492 -25.30 2.47 44.99
C LEU A 492 -24.64 2.08 46.33
N GLU A 493 -23.99 0.92 46.39
CA GLU A 493 -23.22 0.48 47.56
C GLU A 493 -22.11 1.49 47.88
N ILE A 494 -21.31 1.89 46.87
CA ILE A 494 -20.26 2.91 47.02
C ILE A 494 -20.85 4.25 47.45
N TYR A 495 -21.98 4.66 46.88
CA TYR A 495 -22.65 5.90 47.28
C TYR A 495 -23.10 5.86 48.75
N ASN A 496 -23.66 4.75 49.21
CA ASN A 496 -24.08 4.60 50.60
C ASN A 496 -22.88 4.61 51.58
N GLU A 497 -21.73 4.08 51.16
CA GLU A 497 -20.51 4.05 51.97
C GLU A 497 -19.79 5.40 52.00
N THR A 498 -19.78 6.15 50.90
CA THR A 498 -18.92 7.32 50.71
C THR A 498 -19.67 8.64 50.65
N GLY A 499 -20.98 8.62 50.39
CA GLY A 499 -21.81 9.78 50.09
C GLY A 499 -21.51 10.43 48.73
N LYS A 500 -20.66 9.83 47.89
CA LYS A 500 -20.25 10.38 46.59
C LYS A 500 -20.66 9.48 45.43
N LEU A 501 -21.09 10.09 44.33
CA LEU A 501 -21.29 9.38 43.07
C LEU A 501 -19.93 9.20 42.37
N VAL A 502 -19.75 8.05 41.74
CA VAL A 502 -18.56 7.63 41.00
C VAL A 502 -18.98 7.08 39.64
N GLY A 503 -18.10 7.07 38.64
CA GLY A 503 -18.42 6.55 37.31
C GLY A 503 -17.32 6.73 36.28
N GLY A 504 -17.59 6.34 35.04
CA GLY A 504 -16.64 6.40 33.92
C GLY A 504 -15.78 5.15 33.84
N PHE A 505 -16.37 4.03 33.43
CA PHE A 505 -15.69 2.79 33.11
C PHE A 505 -15.05 2.90 31.71
N GLN A 506 -13.75 3.22 31.64
CA GLN A 506 -13.07 3.47 30.36
C GLN A 506 -12.25 2.28 29.86
N ASP A 507 -11.42 1.69 30.72
CA ASP A 507 -10.52 0.60 30.34
C ASP A 507 -10.64 -0.58 31.30
N GLN A 508 -10.14 -1.72 30.84
CA GLN A 508 -10.10 -2.94 31.64
C GLN A 508 -8.92 -3.84 31.28
N ALA A 509 -8.48 -4.66 32.23
CA ALA A 509 -7.51 -5.71 32.00
C ALA A 509 -7.98 -7.03 32.64
N GLU A 510 -7.61 -8.16 32.03
CA GLU A 510 -7.94 -9.50 32.54
C GLU A 510 -6.75 -10.10 33.30
N ASP A 511 -7.03 -10.77 34.42
CA ASP A 511 -6.05 -11.60 35.12
C ASP A 511 -5.95 -13.01 34.51
N LEU A 512 -5.01 -13.82 35.02
CA LEU A 512 -4.79 -15.19 34.56
C LEU A 512 -5.96 -16.16 34.87
N GLU A 513 -6.90 -15.77 35.73
CA GLU A 513 -8.08 -16.55 36.10
C GLU A 513 -9.33 -16.13 35.30
N GLY A 514 -9.19 -15.15 34.42
CA GLY A 514 -10.27 -14.65 33.58
C GLY A 514 -11.14 -13.57 34.21
N ASN A 515 -10.74 -13.05 35.38
CA ASN A 515 -11.43 -11.93 36.00
C ASN A 515 -11.01 -10.63 35.32
N ALA A 516 -12.00 -9.79 35.00
CA ALA A 516 -11.78 -8.48 34.42
C ALA A 516 -11.78 -7.40 35.52
N TYR A 517 -10.80 -6.51 35.45
CA TYR A 517 -10.65 -5.37 36.35
C TYR A 517 -10.95 -4.12 35.56
N TYR A 518 -12.04 -3.43 35.91
CA TYR A 518 -12.48 -2.22 35.25
C TYR A 518 -12.12 -1.01 36.09
N MET A 519 -11.46 -0.03 35.50
CA MET A 519 -11.17 1.23 36.17
C MET A 519 -12.35 2.18 36.12
N VAL A 520 -12.50 2.98 37.17
CA VAL A 520 -13.50 4.03 37.27
C VAL A 520 -12.78 5.38 37.36
N THR A 521 -12.86 6.15 36.28
CA THR A 521 -12.11 7.39 36.06
C THR A 521 -12.42 8.46 37.10
N TRP A 522 -13.70 8.69 37.41
CA TRP A 522 -14.14 9.61 38.46
C TRP A 522 -14.44 8.81 39.72
N GLY A 523 -13.41 8.66 40.55
CA GLY A 523 -13.45 7.90 41.80
C GLY A 523 -12.16 7.14 42.10
N ASN A 524 -11.25 7.01 41.13
CA ASN A 524 -9.94 6.34 41.31
C ASN A 524 -10.08 4.96 41.95
N LEU A 525 -11.04 4.17 41.47
CA LEU A 525 -11.39 2.88 42.07
C LEU A 525 -11.40 1.78 41.01
N LEU A 526 -11.37 0.53 41.46
CA LEU A 526 -11.41 -0.65 40.58
C LEU A 526 -12.59 -1.54 40.95
N VAL A 527 -13.32 -1.99 39.93
CA VAL A 527 -14.35 -3.02 40.05
C VAL A 527 -13.81 -4.31 39.41
N LYS A 528 -13.88 -5.41 40.15
CA LYS A 528 -13.57 -6.76 39.65
C LYS A 528 -14.85 -7.43 39.20
N VAL A 529 -14.85 -7.98 37.99
CA VAL A 529 -15.93 -8.78 37.43
C VAL A 529 -15.41 -10.18 37.15
N THR A 530 -16.08 -11.20 37.71
CA THR A 530 -15.70 -12.60 37.48
C THR A 530 -16.05 -13.05 36.05
N PRO A 531 -15.51 -14.17 35.56
CA PRO A 531 -15.91 -14.72 34.26
C PRO A 531 -17.43 -14.91 34.10
N GLY A 532 -18.16 -15.13 35.20
CA GLY A 532 -19.62 -15.26 35.22
C GLY A 532 -20.40 -13.95 35.25
N GLY A 533 -19.72 -12.79 35.26
CA GLY A 533 -20.35 -11.47 35.29
C GLY A 533 -20.67 -10.94 36.69
N GLU A 534 -20.20 -11.60 37.76
CA GLU A 534 -20.40 -11.12 39.13
C GLU A 534 -19.42 -9.99 39.43
N ALA A 535 -19.95 -8.81 39.74
CA ALA A 535 -19.14 -7.64 40.00
C ALA A 535 -18.93 -7.40 41.51
N SER A 536 -17.77 -6.87 41.89
CA SER A 536 -17.41 -6.53 43.26
C SER A 536 -16.40 -5.39 43.31
N LYS A 537 -16.36 -4.63 44.42
CA LYS A 537 -15.34 -3.60 44.65
C LYS A 537 -13.99 -4.30 44.86
N TYR A 538 -13.00 -4.00 44.03
CA TYR A 538 -11.63 -4.52 44.21
C TYR A 538 -10.75 -3.53 44.97
N TYR A 539 -10.83 -2.26 44.60
CA TYR A 539 -10.15 -1.17 45.29
C TYR A 539 -11.09 0.01 45.42
N LEU A 540 -11.19 0.57 46.63
CA LEU A 540 -11.87 1.82 46.93
C LEU A 540 -10.88 2.69 47.74
N PRO A 541 -10.49 3.88 47.26
CA PRO A 541 -9.58 4.74 48.01
C PRO A 541 -10.23 5.24 49.32
N PRO A 542 -9.42 5.62 50.33
CA PRO A 542 -9.94 6.30 51.51
C PRO A 542 -10.80 7.52 51.14
N LEU A 543 -11.84 7.82 51.93
CA LEU A 543 -12.78 8.92 51.63
C LEU A 543 -12.10 10.28 51.43
N SER A 544 -10.98 10.53 52.11
CA SER A 544 -10.16 11.74 51.98
C SER A 544 -9.44 11.85 50.63
N GLU A 545 -9.24 10.73 49.94
CA GLU A 545 -8.53 10.62 48.67
C GLU A 545 -9.50 10.37 47.49
N LEU A 546 -10.75 9.99 47.77
CA LEU A 546 -11.80 9.79 46.79
C LEU A 546 -12.14 11.10 46.06
N ASN A 547 -11.63 11.24 44.83
CA ASN A 547 -11.88 12.38 43.95
C ASN A 547 -12.86 12.00 42.84
N THR A 548 -13.98 12.70 42.77
CA THR A 548 -15.04 12.46 41.78
C THR A 548 -15.21 13.63 40.81
N THR A 549 -14.39 14.66 40.94
CA THR A 549 -14.48 15.93 40.20
C THR A 549 -13.35 16.15 39.21
N ALA A 550 -12.30 15.34 39.31
CA ALA A 550 -11.20 15.31 38.36
C ALA A 550 -10.99 13.86 37.90
N PRO A 551 -10.60 13.63 36.63
CA PRO A 551 -10.24 12.30 36.16
C PRO A 551 -8.93 11.86 36.85
N GLY A 552 -8.91 10.63 37.35
CA GLY A 552 -7.75 10.06 38.03
C GLY A 552 -7.14 8.90 37.26
N PHE A 553 -7.81 7.74 37.30
CA PHE A 553 -7.37 6.58 36.54
C PHE A 553 -7.64 6.76 35.05
N GLY A 554 -6.59 6.59 34.24
CA GLY A 554 -6.62 6.88 32.80
C GLY A 554 -6.19 5.73 31.88
N GLY A 555 -5.81 4.59 32.46
CA GLY A 555 -5.50 3.38 31.71
C GLY A 555 -4.87 2.32 32.59
N LEU A 556 -4.96 1.06 32.15
CA LEU A 556 -4.36 -0.06 32.87
C LEU A 556 -3.91 -1.20 31.94
N PHE A 557 -2.97 -2.00 32.43
CA PHE A 557 -2.65 -3.31 31.86
C PHE A 557 -2.31 -4.31 32.95
N ALA A 558 -2.48 -5.60 32.64
CA ALA A 558 -2.04 -6.70 33.49
C ALA A 558 -0.68 -7.23 33.04
N LEU A 559 0.18 -7.58 34.00
CA LEU A 559 1.47 -8.24 33.76
C LEU A 559 1.65 -9.37 34.78
N GLY A 560 1.31 -10.60 34.39
CA GLY A 560 1.27 -11.73 35.30
C GLY A 560 0.27 -11.49 36.44
N ASN A 561 0.75 -11.47 37.68
CA ASN A 561 -0.08 -11.23 38.87
C ASN A 561 -0.13 -9.75 39.28
N MET A 562 0.24 -8.85 38.39
CA MET A 562 0.31 -7.41 38.67
C MET A 562 -0.68 -6.67 37.78
N LEU A 563 -1.37 -5.70 38.37
CA LEU A 563 -2.14 -4.70 37.63
C LEU A 563 -1.42 -3.36 37.75
N VAL A 564 -1.12 -2.75 36.61
CA VAL A 564 -0.47 -1.43 36.54
C VAL A 564 -1.50 -0.44 36.02
N VAL A 565 -1.79 0.58 36.81
CA VAL A 565 -2.79 1.62 36.49
C VAL A 565 -2.11 2.98 36.45
N SER A 566 -2.42 3.83 35.48
CA SER A 566 -1.97 5.23 35.48
C SER A 566 -2.91 6.10 36.30
N ASP A 567 -2.39 6.89 37.23
CA ASP A 567 -3.17 7.86 38.02
C ASP A 567 -2.64 9.29 37.87
N ALA A 568 -3.44 10.13 37.23
CA ALA A 568 -3.14 11.54 37.01
C ALA A 568 -3.17 12.39 38.29
N ILE A 569 -3.94 11.99 39.31
CA ILE A 569 -4.07 12.77 40.55
C ILE A 569 -2.83 12.61 41.41
N SER A 570 -2.37 11.38 41.61
CA SER A 570 -1.13 11.11 42.34
C SER A 570 0.14 11.27 41.48
N ALA A 571 -0.03 11.47 40.16
CA ALA A 571 1.04 11.49 39.18
C ALA A 571 1.95 10.26 39.29
N SER A 572 1.34 9.09 39.51
CA SER A 572 2.03 7.83 39.79
C SER A 572 1.40 6.66 39.03
N PHE A 573 2.21 5.64 38.72
CA PHE A 573 1.67 4.32 38.45
C PHE A 573 1.17 3.73 39.77
N VAL A 574 -0.02 3.14 39.76
CA VAL A 574 -0.63 2.46 40.90
C VAL A 574 -0.58 0.97 40.64
N ILE A 575 0.24 0.29 41.43
CA ILE A 575 0.53 -1.13 41.25
C ILE A 575 -0.30 -1.94 42.24
N PHE A 576 -1.12 -2.86 41.73
CA PHE A 576 -1.88 -3.79 42.53
C PHE A 576 -1.33 -5.21 42.37
N ASP A 577 -1.23 -5.92 43.50
CA ASP A 577 -0.94 -7.35 43.52
C ASP A 577 -2.26 -8.12 43.41
N LEU A 578 -2.50 -8.76 42.27
CA LEU A 578 -3.72 -9.49 41.98
C LEU A 578 -3.87 -10.77 42.81
N THR A 579 -2.80 -11.24 43.46
CA THR A 579 -2.90 -12.35 44.43
C THR A 579 -3.46 -11.90 45.78
N SER A 580 -3.50 -10.59 46.05
CA SER A 580 -4.03 -10.04 47.28
C SER A 580 -5.54 -9.85 47.18
N PRO A 581 -6.31 -10.28 48.20
CA PRO A 581 -7.76 -10.10 48.19
C PRO A 581 -8.21 -8.64 48.34
N THR A 582 -7.33 -7.74 48.82
CA THR A 582 -7.71 -6.36 49.18
C THR A 582 -6.99 -5.27 48.38
N GLY A 583 -6.47 -5.57 47.19
CA GLY A 583 -6.01 -4.57 46.22
C GLY A 583 -5.21 -3.41 46.81
N LEU A 584 -4.29 -3.67 47.76
CA LEU A 584 -3.54 -2.59 48.41
C LEU A 584 -2.58 -1.96 47.38
N PRO A 585 -2.73 -0.67 47.06
CA PRO A 585 -1.96 -0.04 46.00
C PRO A 585 -0.53 0.28 46.45
N LYS A 586 0.43 0.16 45.53
CA LYS A 586 1.74 0.79 45.65
C LYS A 586 1.86 1.89 44.61
N PHE A 587 2.14 3.11 45.07
CA PHE A 587 2.31 4.27 44.20
C PHE A 587 3.76 4.40 43.77
N VAL A 588 3.98 4.41 42.46
CA VAL A 588 5.30 4.46 41.83
C VAL A 588 5.37 5.70 40.96
N LYS A 589 6.02 6.74 41.50
CA LYS A 589 6.23 7.99 40.77
C LYS A 589 7.30 7.81 39.70
N PRO A 590 7.00 8.10 38.42
CA PRO A 590 8.01 8.05 37.38
C PRO A 590 9.13 9.06 37.67
N SER A 591 10.36 8.62 37.52
CA SER A 591 11.54 9.48 37.57
C SER A 591 11.77 10.17 36.22
N LYS A 592 12.66 11.18 36.19
CA LYS A 592 13.06 11.93 34.97
C LYS A 592 11.90 12.64 34.24
N VAL A 593 10.77 12.85 34.91
CA VAL A 593 9.64 13.62 34.38
C VAL A 593 10.08 15.07 34.12
N PRO A 594 9.86 15.61 32.92
CA PRO A 594 10.21 17.00 32.60
C PRO A 594 9.50 18.01 33.50
N SER A 595 10.19 19.09 33.87
CA SER A 595 9.59 20.18 34.65
C SER A 595 8.41 20.80 33.90
N GLY A 596 7.25 20.91 34.55
CA GLY A 596 6.03 21.50 33.99
C GLY A 596 5.13 20.51 33.22
N TYR A 597 5.53 19.24 33.07
CA TYR A 597 4.68 18.19 32.56
C TYR A 597 3.98 17.46 33.71
N SER A 598 2.67 17.30 33.63
CA SER A 598 1.87 16.46 34.53
C SER A 598 1.79 15.06 33.93
N PRO A 599 2.48 14.06 34.48
CA PRO A 599 2.54 12.73 33.88
C PRO A 599 1.26 11.94 34.11
N LEU A 600 1.04 10.92 33.27
CA LEU A 600 0.03 9.88 33.45
C LEU A 600 -1.42 10.35 33.31
N LEU A 601 -1.65 11.42 32.54
CA LEU A 601 -2.95 11.81 31.99
C LEU A 601 -3.29 10.95 30.77
N CYS A 602 -3.35 9.64 30.95
CA CYS A 602 -3.60 8.71 29.85
C CYS A 602 -5.10 8.65 29.51
N ASP A 603 -5.42 8.57 28.23
CA ASP A 603 -6.70 8.08 27.70
C ASP A 603 -6.64 6.56 27.46
N SER A 604 -5.43 6.01 27.33
CA SER A 604 -5.16 4.57 27.48
C SER A 604 -3.71 4.30 27.89
N LEU A 605 -3.50 3.15 28.55
CA LEU A 605 -2.18 2.63 28.91
C LEU A 605 -2.00 1.23 28.32
N TYR A 606 -0.90 1.01 27.60
CA TYR A 606 -0.62 -0.25 26.93
C TYR A 606 0.82 -0.69 27.16
N ALA A 607 1.04 -1.99 27.42
CA ALA A 607 2.36 -2.59 27.52
C ALA A 607 2.56 -3.57 26.35
N PRO A 608 3.33 -3.19 25.31
CA PRO A 608 3.58 -4.06 24.15
C PRO A 608 4.34 -5.34 24.53
N GLU A 609 3.96 -6.46 23.91
CA GLU A 609 4.66 -7.74 24.03
C GLU A 609 6.10 -7.62 23.49
N LYS A 610 6.31 -6.82 22.43
CA LYS A 610 7.63 -6.48 21.87
C LYS A 610 8.68 -6.11 22.92
N TYR A 611 8.27 -5.48 24.02
CA TYR A 611 9.17 -5.03 25.09
C TYR A 611 9.04 -5.85 26.38
N ALA A 612 8.41 -7.03 26.33
CA ALA A 612 8.31 -7.98 27.44
C ALA A 612 7.85 -7.36 28.78
N GLY A 613 6.88 -6.44 28.73
CA GLY A 613 6.33 -5.77 29.92
C GLY A 613 7.25 -4.73 30.58
N THR A 614 8.40 -4.40 29.98
CA THR A 614 9.35 -3.40 30.49
C THR A 614 9.04 -1.98 30.05
N VAL A 615 8.12 -1.80 29.10
CA VAL A 615 7.72 -0.51 28.55
C VAL A 615 6.21 -0.37 28.66
N ALA A 616 5.75 0.81 29.07
CA ALA A 616 4.35 1.21 28.93
C ALA A 616 4.23 2.46 28.07
N LEU A 617 3.23 2.44 27.21
CA LEU A 617 2.85 3.49 26.29
C LEU A 617 1.54 4.11 26.79
N CYS A 618 1.61 5.36 27.19
CA CYS A 618 0.47 6.14 27.64
C CYS A 618 0.02 7.04 26.48
N ALA A 619 -1.16 6.80 25.92
CA ALA A 619 -1.76 7.74 24.97
C ALA A 619 -2.33 8.90 25.78
N ASP A 620 -1.62 10.02 25.82
CA ASP A 620 -1.92 11.19 26.63
C ASP A 620 -2.50 12.29 25.74
N ASP A 621 -3.79 12.55 25.85
CA ASP A 621 -4.53 13.54 25.06
C ASP A 621 -4.39 14.98 25.60
N TRP A 622 -3.78 15.16 26.78
CA TRP A 622 -3.66 16.44 27.48
C TRP A 622 -2.30 17.13 27.30
N VAL A 623 -1.32 16.48 26.66
CA VAL A 623 -0.02 17.11 26.35
C VAL A 623 -0.20 18.31 25.43
N ASP A 624 -0.18 19.52 26.01
CA ASP A 624 -0.35 20.82 25.35
C ASP A 624 -1.60 20.91 24.45
N GLY A 625 -2.60 20.08 24.74
CA GLY A 625 -3.79 19.90 23.93
C GLY A 625 -3.51 19.39 22.52
N ILE A 626 -2.33 18.81 22.24
CA ILE A 626 -1.88 18.21 20.97
C ILE A 626 -2.12 16.69 20.95
N GLY A 627 -1.96 16.04 22.10
CA GLY A 627 -1.96 14.59 22.23
C GLY A 627 -0.60 13.97 21.90
N ALA A 628 -0.17 12.96 22.64
CA ALA A 628 1.09 12.26 22.44
C ALA A 628 1.05 10.83 22.99
N VAL A 629 1.93 9.96 22.48
CA VAL A 629 2.25 8.68 23.12
C VAL A 629 3.47 8.86 24.00
N VAL A 630 3.26 8.83 25.31
CA VAL A 630 4.31 8.98 26.32
C VAL A 630 4.88 7.60 26.67
N VAL A 631 6.19 7.49 26.64
CA VAL A 631 6.94 6.24 26.84
C VAL A 631 7.52 6.22 28.24
N TYR A 632 7.14 5.20 28.99
CA TYR A 632 7.69 4.88 30.30
C TYR A 632 8.41 3.54 30.26
N ARG A 633 9.46 3.40 31.06
CA ARG A 633 10.23 2.15 31.19
C ARG A 633 10.33 1.74 32.65
N SER A 634 10.33 0.43 32.87
CA SER A 634 10.67 -0.20 34.15
C SER A 634 11.61 -1.37 33.91
N SER A 635 12.57 -1.57 34.82
CA SER A 635 13.52 -2.68 34.77
C SER A 635 13.39 -3.63 35.97
N ASP A 636 12.44 -3.37 36.86
CA ASP A 636 12.30 -4.03 38.15
C ASP A 636 10.84 -4.37 38.48
N GLU A 637 10.08 -4.80 37.46
CA GLU A 637 8.67 -5.19 37.57
C GLU A 637 7.83 -4.04 38.13
N TRP A 638 7.98 -2.84 37.57
CA TRP A 638 7.24 -1.64 37.96
C TRP A 638 7.38 -1.23 39.43
N LYS A 639 8.41 -1.72 40.15
CA LYS A 639 8.79 -1.20 41.48
C LYS A 639 9.38 0.21 41.36
N SER A 640 9.98 0.50 40.21
CA SER A 640 10.36 1.83 39.75
C SER A 640 9.86 2.04 38.32
N ALA A 641 9.63 3.31 37.98
CA ALA A 641 9.33 3.72 36.61
C ALA A 641 10.17 4.94 36.25
N GLU A 642 10.52 5.06 34.98
CA GLU A 642 11.15 6.25 34.44
C GLU A 642 10.41 6.74 33.20
N TYR A 643 10.25 8.06 33.12
CA TYR A 643 9.87 8.72 31.88
C TYR A 643 11.05 8.60 30.90
N VAL A 644 10.79 8.08 29.70
CA VAL A 644 11.79 7.92 28.64
C VAL A 644 11.66 9.06 27.62
N GLY A 645 10.43 9.34 27.19
CA GLY A 645 10.17 10.32 26.14
C GLY A 645 8.71 10.33 25.71
N MET A 646 8.41 11.00 24.62
CA MET A 646 7.08 11.02 24.03
C MET A 646 7.13 11.18 22.52
N VAL A 647 6.17 10.59 21.83
CA VAL A 647 5.92 10.71 20.39
C VAL A 647 4.66 11.54 20.21
N PHE A 648 4.81 12.78 19.75
CA PHE A 648 3.66 13.67 19.57
C PHE A 648 2.76 13.21 18.43
N ASN A 649 1.47 13.48 18.57
CA ASN A 649 0.52 13.33 17.49
C ASN A 649 0.85 14.26 16.31
N ASP A 650 0.81 13.74 15.09
CA ASP A 650 0.92 14.54 13.86
C ASP A 650 -0.40 15.25 13.55
N ARG A 651 -0.61 16.40 14.20
CA ARG A 651 -1.75 17.28 13.93
C ARG A 651 -1.72 17.97 12.58
N VAL A 652 -0.58 17.94 11.88
CA VAL A 652 -0.50 18.47 10.52
C VAL A 652 -1.24 17.53 9.58
N LYS A 653 -1.08 16.22 9.77
CA LYS A 653 -1.87 15.20 9.07
C LYS A 653 -3.28 15.05 9.57
N PHE A 654 -3.45 15.07 10.88
CA PHE A 654 -4.69 14.70 11.53
C PHE A 654 -5.18 15.87 12.41
N PRO A 655 -5.55 17.01 11.79
CA PRO A 655 -5.92 18.21 12.52
C PRO A 655 -7.17 17.97 13.37
N GLY A 656 -7.07 18.25 14.67
CA GLY A 656 -8.18 18.03 15.62
C GLY A 656 -8.31 16.58 16.09
N SER A 657 -7.41 15.68 15.67
CA SER A 657 -7.29 14.36 16.28
C SER A 657 -6.48 14.42 17.58
N THR A 658 -6.61 13.36 18.36
CA THR A 658 -5.74 13.07 19.50
C THR A 658 -5.37 11.58 19.49
N ALA A 659 -4.21 11.28 20.08
CA ALA A 659 -3.81 9.90 20.31
C ALA A 659 -4.64 9.34 21.47
N THR A 660 -5.54 8.40 21.18
CA THR A 660 -6.41 7.78 22.20
C THR A 660 -5.98 6.38 22.57
N ALA A 661 -5.30 5.68 21.65
CA ALA A 661 -4.88 4.30 21.86
C ALA A 661 -3.52 3.99 21.22
N THR A 662 -2.78 3.07 21.84
CA THR A 662 -1.62 2.42 21.24
C THR A 662 -1.76 0.91 21.26
N PHE A 663 -1.12 0.27 20.29
CA PHE A 663 -1.25 -1.16 20.07
C PHE A 663 -0.08 -1.70 19.24
N GLU A 664 0.11 -3.02 19.32
CA GLU A 664 1.13 -3.75 18.58
C GLU A 664 0.49 -4.53 17.42
N VAL A 665 1.14 -4.50 16.26
CA VAL A 665 0.79 -5.29 15.07
C VAL A 665 2.06 -5.93 14.50
N GLY A 666 2.22 -7.24 14.68
CA GLY A 666 3.48 -7.90 14.38
C GLY A 666 4.62 -7.26 15.18
N GLU A 667 5.67 -6.76 14.54
CA GLU A 667 6.76 -6.01 15.20
C GLU A 667 6.53 -4.49 15.28
N GLY A 668 5.42 -4.01 14.71
CA GLY A 668 5.10 -2.60 14.62
C GLY A 668 4.29 -2.09 15.82
N ILE A 669 4.57 -0.87 16.25
CA ILE A 669 3.80 -0.14 17.26
C ILE A 669 3.04 0.99 16.56
N PHE A 670 1.74 1.00 16.75
CA PHE A 670 0.85 1.96 16.11
C PHE A 670 0.11 2.79 17.16
N THR A 671 -0.21 4.02 16.79
CA THR A 671 -1.14 4.87 17.54
C THR A 671 -2.40 5.12 16.72
N SER A 672 -3.55 5.04 17.39
CA SER A 672 -4.82 5.47 16.83
C SER A 672 -4.96 6.98 16.96
N GLN A 673 -5.43 7.63 15.89
CA GLN A 673 -5.75 9.05 15.88
C GLN A 673 -7.26 9.23 15.83
N ALA A 674 -7.89 9.53 16.98
CA ALA A 674 -9.33 9.69 17.05
C ALA A 674 -9.73 11.17 17.09
N TYR A 675 -10.92 11.48 16.55
CA TYR A 675 -11.51 12.81 16.59
C TYR A 675 -12.58 12.82 17.68
N LEU A 676 -12.28 13.50 18.78
CA LEU A 676 -13.19 13.54 19.91
C LEU A 676 -14.33 14.55 19.68
N PRO A 677 -15.52 14.31 20.25
CA PRO A 677 -16.62 15.28 20.21
C PRO A 677 -16.20 16.59 20.88
N ASP A 678 -16.69 17.72 20.35
CA ASP A 678 -16.54 19.00 21.03
C ASP A 678 -17.45 19.10 22.28
N ALA A 679 -17.35 20.20 23.02
CA ALA A 679 -18.16 20.43 24.22
C ALA A 679 -19.68 20.48 23.97
N ALA A 680 -20.12 20.62 22.72
CA ALA A 680 -21.53 20.54 22.31
C ALA A 680 -21.93 19.11 21.90
N GLY A 681 -21.01 18.14 21.98
CA GLY A 681 -21.24 16.75 21.62
C GLY A 681 -21.20 16.50 20.11
N VAL A 682 -20.72 17.47 19.32
CA VAL A 682 -20.63 17.35 17.87
C VAL A 682 -19.31 16.66 17.53
N VAL A 683 -19.40 15.49 16.93
CA VAL A 683 -18.24 14.76 16.41
C VAL A 683 -17.98 15.23 14.98
N PRO A 684 -16.73 15.53 14.59
CA PRO A 684 -16.39 15.77 13.19
C PRO A 684 -16.84 14.59 12.32
N ILE A 685 -17.31 14.85 11.10
CA ILE A 685 -17.53 13.77 10.13
C ILE A 685 -16.15 13.26 9.71
N VAL A 686 -15.75 12.10 10.22
CA VAL A 686 -14.46 11.47 9.92
C VAL A 686 -14.65 10.44 8.83
N LEU A 687 -13.92 10.60 7.71
CA LEU A 687 -13.97 9.67 6.57
C LEU A 687 -13.00 8.48 6.71
N SER A 688 -12.09 8.53 7.69
CA SER A 688 -11.04 7.53 7.93
C SER A 688 -10.51 7.60 9.36
N PHE A 689 -10.29 6.46 10.02
CA PHE A 689 -9.54 6.38 11.28
C PHE A 689 -8.07 6.09 10.98
N PRO A 690 -7.14 7.05 11.16
CA PRO A 690 -5.74 6.83 10.84
C PRO A 690 -5.05 6.04 11.94
N PHE A 691 -4.33 5.00 11.52
CA PHE A 691 -3.32 4.35 12.34
C PHE A 691 -1.95 4.78 11.86
N VAL A 692 -1.18 5.34 12.79
CA VAL A 692 0.15 5.88 12.51
C VAL A 692 1.18 4.93 13.08
N ASP A 693 2.06 4.44 12.22
CA ASP A 693 3.23 3.68 12.64
C ASP A 693 4.21 4.61 13.38
N ILE A 694 4.42 4.32 14.66
CA ILE A 694 5.35 5.03 15.54
C ILE A 694 6.50 4.13 16.01
N SER A 695 6.66 2.95 15.41
CA SER A 695 7.64 1.93 15.82
C SER A 695 9.05 2.49 15.93
N THR A 696 9.50 3.17 14.88
CA THR A 696 10.88 3.71 14.82
C THR A 696 11.10 4.80 15.87
N GLN A 697 10.08 5.62 16.14
CA GLN A 697 10.12 6.67 17.16
C GLN A 697 10.20 6.07 18.56
N ILE A 698 9.41 5.03 18.84
CA ILE A 698 9.40 4.32 20.12
C ILE A 698 10.73 3.57 20.33
N ASP A 699 11.18 2.79 19.36
CA ASP A 699 12.46 2.05 19.42
C ASP A 699 13.64 3.03 19.67
N ALA A 700 13.64 4.17 18.99
CA ALA A 700 14.66 5.20 19.17
C ALA A 700 14.65 5.85 20.56
N LEU A 701 13.50 5.92 21.23
CA LEU A 701 13.41 6.41 22.60
C LEU A 701 13.91 5.37 23.61
N ILE A 702 13.61 4.09 23.40
CA ILE A 702 13.97 3.01 24.34
C ILE A 702 15.47 2.70 24.30
N LEU A 703 16.13 2.85 23.14
CA LEU A 703 17.57 2.63 22.97
C LEU A 703 18.45 3.72 23.62
N GLN A 704 17.87 4.83 24.07
CA GLN A 704 18.54 5.91 24.82
C GLN A 704 18.56 5.61 26.32
#